data_AF-A0A875S6B9-F1
#
_entry.id   AF-A0A875S6B9-F1
#
_cell.length_a   1.000
_cell.length_b   1.000
_cell.length_c   1.000
_cell.angle_alpha   90.00
_cell.angle_beta   90.00
_cell.angle_gamma   90.00
#
_symmetry.space_group_name_H-M   'P 1'
#
loop_
_entity.id
_entity.type
_entity.pdbx_description
1 polymer ?
#
loop_
_entity_poly.entity_id
_entity_poly.type
_entity_poly.pdbx_seq_one_letter_code
_entity_poly.pdbx_strand_id
1 'polypeptide(L)'
;MKDSSFTVTLPCLQLADRLVYLPGVTYRTVLTKADGARILSKFTEVTSMLNDTLRQAIRDYYIEHKSEKPAELSHDGLQGIELLGKFNRSISGAPLMACLPGVEGVKTKGCAICQITEVQELQYKTVLWIKAHYRGRSVTSTVNDHDEAVFTVDTSDSHASEFDDKTTRSLAFEVILPKTLQLFVNIDKFVDDYRAGERRNTDDDLLKHLLLRLSPLASLMYSELSGAETSAALHKLQMLYLSVKTGNHTLTEYRHLFQLNDILVAVFGFSCKQKVEILGMFDGKERLHYFHKLIDFANNLFEKYLDIEFVLEQWKRMDEKMGPEGGRILKTQFIRNYLRNLRRIIEEVGTASSHGKAEDRKAESQGAVAAGGDNDDTDIAKVQKFIQGLEDYCISEDGKRLIYGDFRRMMRMAPSSSDFQVLRTYMDVIMDIPWLLKTDNTDLLSSRIDLETARDQLNADHYGMQSVKERILEYLAVLKLQSRIRIRRNSFKQKEKVMKARIPMRDSSNATKFVAKWKPSKPTQSADGSPNTMRAPILLLTGPPGVGKTSLAQSVASTLGRKFQRVSLGGLNDFADLKGHRRTYVGAIPGLIVQALRRAQSSNPVILLDEVDKIGGASRNGNPEAALLEILDPEQNSNFQDHYIGFPIDLSQILFICTANNQWEICPPLRDRMEIIPLAGYSYYEKLEICKKFIIPRQVKQNALQEGLVQLDDPTILKLATEYTNESGIRSLERLVSSICRSKAIEYSNLMDTCNDDTSIPSGYTSYVTIEDLPRYIGYAGHVSDSYSFGKRVTAVQELYGIANGLSYNSDGSGSLLNFEMVGLPGDKSLSCTGNLGDVLLESAEIADTLVGFLLNKRMLTSAEGDFDDEAVLRRFNKTEVHLHVPEGAISKDGPSAGITMTICLLSLILQKAIPSSIAMTGEITLTGKILPIGGLKEKLLAAHLTGKINKVLIPRANRKDIIEDYTSSMSDRTQARDLLSTLMAEQDRLLKTDSNKESWFRQPEQWVKRKLGITLIYVEDLADVITAVWNGDIVIRKLEHNYHSSKVRSHI
;
A
#
# COMPACT_ATOMS: atom_id res chain seq x y z
N MET A 1 -26.60 -49.14 -24.03
CA MET A 1 -26.94 -48.69 -22.67
C MET A 1 -27.94 -47.56 -22.82
N LYS A 2 -29.10 -47.67 -22.15
CA LYS A 2 -30.30 -46.82 -22.35
C LYS A 2 -30.49 -45.78 -21.23
N ASP A 3 -29.50 -45.60 -20.37
CA ASP A 3 -29.65 -44.76 -19.18
C ASP A 3 -29.13 -43.34 -19.47
N SER A 4 -29.98 -42.35 -19.18
CA SER A 4 -29.75 -40.92 -19.38
C SER A 4 -28.72 -40.32 -18.41
N SER A 5 -28.40 -41.02 -17.33
CA SER A 5 -27.38 -40.65 -16.37
C SER A 5 -26.83 -41.91 -15.71
N PHE A 6 -25.59 -41.85 -15.23
CA PHE A 6 -25.00 -42.94 -14.46
C PHE A 6 -24.21 -42.37 -13.28
N THR A 7 -24.03 -43.18 -12.24
CA THR A 7 -23.28 -42.79 -11.05
C THR A 7 -21.82 -43.20 -11.16
N VAL A 8 -20.93 -42.32 -10.71
CA VAL A 8 -19.48 -42.56 -10.59
C VAL A 8 -18.96 -42.04 -9.27
N THR A 9 -17.95 -42.70 -8.74
CA THR A 9 -17.18 -42.22 -7.59
C THR A 9 -15.94 -41.51 -8.13
N LEU A 10 -15.69 -40.26 -7.71
CA LEU A 10 -14.54 -39.47 -8.17
C LEU A 10 -13.92 -38.66 -7.01
N PRO A 11 -12.60 -38.38 -7.07
CA PRO A 11 -11.95 -37.48 -6.12
C PRO A 11 -12.48 -36.05 -6.25
N CYS A 12 -12.69 -35.39 -5.10
CA CYS A 12 -13.29 -34.05 -5.04
C CYS A 12 -12.24 -32.94 -4.89
N LEU A 13 -12.47 -31.82 -5.59
CA LEU A 13 -11.73 -30.58 -5.41
C LEU A 13 -12.69 -29.41 -5.18
N GLN A 14 -12.53 -28.70 -4.07
CA GLN A 14 -13.27 -27.47 -3.82
C GLN A 14 -12.51 -26.27 -4.40
N LEU A 15 -13.17 -25.53 -5.29
CA LEU A 15 -12.60 -24.33 -5.92
C LEU A 15 -12.68 -23.12 -4.97
N ALA A 16 -11.83 -22.12 -5.20
CA ALA A 16 -11.94 -20.82 -4.51
C ALA A 16 -13.26 -20.10 -4.88
N ASP A 17 -13.71 -19.17 -4.03
CA ASP A 17 -15.05 -18.54 -4.01
C ASP A 17 -15.51 -17.82 -5.30
N ARG A 18 -14.68 -17.77 -6.35
CA ARG A 18 -14.95 -17.07 -7.62
C ARG A 18 -14.73 -17.93 -8.87
N LEU A 19 -14.42 -19.21 -8.72
CA LEU A 19 -14.16 -20.10 -9.86
C LEU A 19 -15.31 -21.11 -10.02
N VAL A 20 -15.89 -21.12 -11.22
CA VAL A 20 -16.94 -22.07 -11.62
C VAL A 20 -16.54 -22.67 -12.97
N TYR A 21 -16.26 -23.97 -12.98
CA TYR A 21 -15.97 -24.69 -14.22
C TYR A 21 -17.28 -25.12 -14.87
N LEU A 22 -17.42 -24.82 -16.16
CA LEU A 22 -18.54 -25.24 -17.00
C LEU A 22 -18.04 -26.19 -18.08
N PRO A 23 -18.83 -27.20 -18.48
CA PRO A 23 -18.42 -28.17 -19.49
C PRO A 23 -18.03 -27.54 -20.83
N GLY A 24 -17.08 -28.15 -21.51
CA GLY A 24 -16.62 -27.74 -22.85
C GLY A 24 -15.50 -26.70 -22.85
N VAL A 25 -15.05 -26.22 -21.68
CA VAL A 25 -14.00 -25.22 -21.55
C VAL A 25 -12.75 -25.78 -20.85
N THR A 26 -11.58 -25.37 -21.34
CA THR A 26 -10.29 -25.64 -20.70
C THR A 26 -9.86 -24.42 -19.89
N TYR A 27 -9.61 -24.63 -18.61
CA TYR A 27 -9.21 -23.61 -17.64
C TYR A 27 -7.73 -23.75 -17.30
N ARG A 28 -7.01 -22.62 -17.25
CA ARG A 28 -5.64 -22.57 -16.74
C ARG A 28 -5.65 -22.08 -15.30
N THR A 29 -5.28 -22.96 -14.38
CA THR A 29 -5.33 -22.71 -12.93
C THR A 29 -3.93 -22.66 -12.36
N VAL A 30 -3.63 -21.63 -11.56
CA VAL A 30 -2.34 -21.48 -10.90
C VAL A 30 -2.51 -21.76 -9.42
N LEU A 31 -1.82 -22.77 -8.92
CA LEU A 31 -1.88 -23.24 -7.54
C LEU A 31 -0.52 -23.10 -6.86
N THR A 32 -0.51 -23.14 -5.53
CA THR A 32 0.75 -23.27 -4.77
C THR A 32 1.37 -24.63 -5.04
N LYS A 33 2.69 -24.77 -4.86
CA LYS A 33 3.38 -26.05 -5.06
C LYS A 33 2.83 -27.16 -4.14
N ALA A 34 2.49 -26.82 -2.89
CA ALA A 34 1.89 -27.76 -1.93
C ALA A 34 0.49 -28.19 -2.34
N ASP A 35 -0.39 -27.26 -2.73
CA ASP A 35 -1.75 -27.58 -3.18
C ASP A 35 -1.74 -28.40 -4.48
N GLY A 36 -0.84 -28.05 -5.40
CA GLY A 36 -0.61 -28.80 -6.64
C GLY A 36 -0.16 -30.23 -6.37
N ALA A 37 0.82 -30.42 -5.49
CA ALA A 37 1.30 -31.75 -5.09
C ALA A 37 0.20 -32.58 -4.42
N ARG A 38 -0.61 -31.98 -3.52
CA ARG A 38 -1.74 -32.64 -2.83
C ARG A 38 -2.86 -33.09 -3.78
N ILE A 39 -3.09 -32.38 -4.88
CA ILE A 39 -4.10 -32.78 -5.88
C ILE A 39 -3.55 -33.91 -6.75
N LEU A 40 -2.28 -33.81 -7.17
CA LEU A 40 -1.65 -34.79 -8.06
C LEU A 40 -1.33 -36.11 -7.35
N SER A 41 -1.09 -36.10 -6.04
CA SER A 41 -0.86 -37.29 -5.22
C SER A 41 -2.03 -38.29 -5.24
N LYS A 42 -3.26 -37.83 -5.47
CA LYS A 42 -4.47 -38.67 -5.53
C LYS A 42 -4.58 -39.51 -6.82
N PHE A 43 -3.68 -39.30 -7.78
CA PHE A 43 -3.72 -39.95 -9.10
C PHE A 43 -2.49 -40.85 -9.33
N THR A 44 -1.85 -41.32 -8.27
CA THR A 44 -0.64 -42.17 -8.32
C THR A 44 -0.87 -43.53 -8.99
N GLU A 45 -2.09 -44.04 -9.04
CA GLU A 45 -2.41 -45.30 -9.74
C GLU A 45 -2.55 -45.12 -11.26
N VAL A 46 -2.68 -43.87 -11.72
CA VAL A 46 -2.70 -43.49 -13.15
C VAL A 46 -1.26 -43.23 -13.67
N THR A 47 -0.26 -43.80 -12.96
CA THR A 47 1.18 -43.47 -13.03
C THR A 47 1.83 -43.64 -14.39
N SER A 48 1.26 -44.44 -15.30
CA SER A 48 1.83 -44.68 -16.63
C SER A 48 1.82 -43.43 -17.54
N MET A 49 1.06 -42.39 -17.20
CA MET A 49 0.79 -41.24 -18.08
C MET A 49 1.31 -39.88 -17.57
N LEU A 50 2.08 -39.85 -16.48
CA LEU A 50 2.78 -38.65 -16.01
C LEU A 50 4.17 -38.56 -16.67
N ASN A 51 4.54 -37.39 -17.21
CA ASN A 51 5.90 -37.12 -17.69
C ASN A 51 6.93 -37.45 -16.57
N ASP A 52 8.14 -37.89 -16.92
CA ASP A 52 9.16 -38.28 -15.93
C ASP A 52 9.49 -37.15 -14.94
N THR A 53 9.35 -35.90 -15.36
CA THR A 53 9.45 -34.70 -14.52
C THR A 53 8.38 -34.63 -13.43
N LEU A 54 7.13 -34.99 -13.74
CA LEU A 54 6.00 -35.02 -12.79
C LEU A 54 6.16 -36.15 -11.77
N ARG A 55 6.65 -37.32 -12.21
CA ARG A 55 6.98 -38.43 -11.30
C ARG A 55 8.06 -38.06 -10.30
N GLN A 56 9.04 -37.27 -10.74
CA GLN A 56 10.13 -36.81 -9.89
C GLN A 56 9.67 -35.76 -8.88
N ALA A 57 8.87 -34.77 -9.30
CA ALA A 57 8.29 -33.77 -8.40
C ALA A 57 7.39 -34.39 -7.31
N ILE A 58 6.60 -35.40 -7.68
CA ILE A 58 5.76 -36.16 -6.75
C ILE A 58 6.64 -36.97 -5.77
N ARG A 59 7.69 -37.65 -6.27
CA ARG A 59 8.64 -38.39 -5.40
C ARG A 59 9.38 -37.46 -4.44
N ASP A 60 9.84 -36.31 -4.90
CA ASP A 60 10.61 -35.35 -4.09
C ASP A 60 9.72 -34.79 -2.96
N TYR A 61 8.46 -34.46 -3.25
CA TYR A 61 7.47 -34.07 -2.23
C TYR A 61 7.25 -35.16 -1.16
N TYR A 62 7.16 -36.43 -1.57
CA TYR A 62 6.98 -37.57 -0.65
C TYR A 62 8.23 -37.89 0.18
N ILE A 63 9.44 -37.65 -0.37
CA ILE A 63 10.70 -37.80 0.37
C ILE A 63 10.79 -36.76 1.48
N GLU A 64 10.27 -35.54 1.25
CA GLU A 64 10.20 -34.47 2.25
C GLU A 64 9.11 -34.70 3.31
N HIS A 65 7.96 -35.30 2.96
CA HIS A 65 6.80 -35.47 3.84
C HIS A 65 6.58 -36.93 4.29
N LYS A 66 7.58 -37.51 4.97
CA LYS A 66 7.73 -38.93 5.40
C LYS A 66 6.59 -39.63 6.18
N SER A 67 5.37 -39.09 6.27
CA SER A 67 4.29 -39.64 7.13
C SER A 67 2.93 -39.85 6.46
N GLU A 68 2.69 -39.37 5.24
CA GLU A 68 1.41 -39.58 4.55
C GLU A 68 1.56 -40.63 3.45
N LYS A 69 0.87 -41.77 3.60
CA LYS A 69 0.72 -42.73 2.50
C LYS A 69 -0.06 -42.05 1.37
N PRO A 70 0.30 -42.28 0.09
CA PRO A 70 -0.52 -41.79 -1.03
C PRO A 70 -1.97 -42.25 -0.82
N ALA A 71 -2.92 -41.32 -0.97
CA ALA A 71 -4.33 -41.68 -0.99
C ALA A 71 -4.58 -42.52 -2.25
N GLU A 72 -4.76 -43.83 -2.05
CA GLU A 72 -5.15 -44.76 -3.10
C GLU A 72 -6.62 -44.52 -3.47
N LEU A 73 -6.93 -44.59 -4.76
CA LEU A 73 -8.31 -44.47 -5.23
C LEU A 73 -9.07 -45.74 -4.83
N SER A 74 -10.35 -45.61 -4.51
CA SER A 74 -11.15 -46.79 -4.23
C SER A 74 -11.34 -47.64 -5.49
N HIS A 75 -11.59 -48.94 -5.33
CA HIS A 75 -11.93 -49.84 -6.45
C HIS A 75 -13.12 -49.29 -7.25
N ASP A 76 -14.11 -48.69 -6.57
CA ASP A 76 -15.27 -48.05 -7.19
C ASP A 76 -14.89 -46.77 -7.96
N GLY A 77 -13.91 -46.01 -7.45
CA GLY A 77 -13.33 -44.85 -8.13
C GLY A 77 -12.62 -45.21 -9.44
N LEU A 78 -11.77 -46.24 -9.41
CA LEU A 78 -11.09 -46.77 -10.60
C LEU A 78 -12.09 -47.28 -11.64
N GLN A 79 -13.11 -48.01 -11.21
CA GLN A 79 -14.17 -48.50 -12.09
C GLN A 79 -14.99 -47.34 -12.69
N GLY A 80 -15.25 -46.28 -11.91
CA GLY A 80 -15.92 -45.06 -12.38
C GLY A 80 -15.14 -44.33 -13.48
N ILE A 81 -13.83 -44.22 -13.35
CA ILE A 81 -12.94 -43.64 -14.37
C ILE A 81 -12.95 -44.49 -15.65
N GLU A 82 -12.88 -45.82 -15.53
CA GLU A 82 -12.94 -46.72 -16.69
C GLU A 82 -14.30 -46.65 -17.42
N LEU A 83 -15.40 -46.52 -16.66
CA LEU A 83 -16.73 -46.30 -17.22
C LEU A 83 -16.82 -44.99 -17.99
N LEU A 84 -16.31 -43.88 -17.44
CA LEU A 84 -16.27 -42.59 -18.15
C LEU A 84 -15.44 -42.66 -19.44
N GLY A 85 -14.32 -43.39 -19.43
CA GLY A 85 -13.50 -43.64 -20.63
C GLY A 85 -14.23 -44.44 -21.72
N LYS A 86 -15.15 -45.33 -21.35
CA LYS A 86 -16.02 -46.07 -22.30
C LYS A 86 -17.07 -45.16 -22.95
N PHE A 87 -17.62 -44.19 -22.21
CA PHE A 87 -18.57 -43.21 -22.74
C PHE A 87 -17.91 -42.15 -23.61
N ASN A 88 -16.67 -41.76 -23.32
CA ASN A 88 -15.91 -40.82 -24.14
C ASN A 88 -14.46 -41.24 -24.26
N ARG A 89 -14.11 -41.71 -25.46
CA ARG A 89 -12.77 -42.22 -25.78
C ARG A 89 -11.66 -41.18 -25.54
N SER A 90 -11.98 -39.87 -25.55
CA SER A 90 -11.00 -38.81 -25.24
C SER A 90 -10.62 -38.71 -23.75
N ILE A 91 -11.37 -39.39 -22.88
CA ILE A 91 -11.20 -39.39 -21.41
C ILE A 91 -10.50 -40.67 -20.92
N SER A 92 -10.34 -41.67 -21.79
CA SER A 92 -9.76 -42.98 -21.46
C SER A 92 -8.31 -42.83 -20.94
N GLY A 93 -8.08 -43.23 -19.69
CA GLY A 93 -6.75 -43.27 -19.07
C GLY A 93 -6.23 -41.95 -18.48
N ALA A 94 -7.09 -40.94 -18.30
CA ALA A 94 -6.67 -39.62 -17.81
C ALA A 94 -7.08 -39.35 -16.34
N PRO A 95 -6.32 -38.51 -15.60
CA PRO A 95 -6.69 -38.10 -14.24
C PRO A 95 -7.95 -37.22 -14.26
N LEU A 96 -9.04 -37.77 -13.71
CA LEU A 96 -10.36 -37.14 -13.62
C LEU A 96 -10.70 -36.75 -12.18
N MET A 97 -11.28 -35.57 -12.00
CA MET A 97 -11.76 -35.08 -10.71
C MET A 97 -13.13 -34.44 -10.83
N ALA A 98 -13.85 -34.36 -9.71
CA ALA A 98 -15.06 -33.55 -9.58
C ALA A 98 -14.73 -32.21 -8.91
N CYS A 99 -14.98 -31.11 -9.62
CA CYS A 99 -14.77 -29.75 -9.11
C CYS A 99 -16.09 -29.18 -8.57
N LEU A 100 -16.09 -28.88 -7.26
CA LEU A 100 -17.20 -28.27 -6.53
C LEU A 100 -17.03 -26.73 -6.47
N PRO A 101 -18.08 -25.95 -6.75
CA PRO A 101 -18.02 -24.49 -6.66
C PRO A 101 -17.91 -24.01 -5.20
N GLY A 102 -17.01 -23.08 -4.90
CA GLY A 102 -16.73 -22.59 -3.54
C GLY A 102 -17.56 -21.40 -3.06
N VAL A 103 -18.75 -21.16 -3.60
CA VAL A 103 -19.51 -19.92 -3.29
C VAL A 103 -20.18 -20.00 -1.91
N GLU A 104 -19.73 -19.16 -0.96
CA GLU A 104 -20.35 -19.04 0.37
C GLU A 104 -21.86 -18.76 0.30
N GLY A 105 -22.65 -19.54 1.06
CA GLY A 105 -24.10 -19.35 1.20
C GLY A 105 -24.98 -19.97 0.11
N VAL A 106 -24.42 -20.58 -0.94
CA VAL A 106 -25.20 -21.23 -2.00
C VAL A 106 -25.12 -22.76 -1.87
N LYS A 107 -26.16 -23.38 -1.30
CA LYS A 107 -26.31 -24.86 -1.24
C LYS A 107 -26.63 -25.43 -2.63
N THR A 108 -25.65 -25.48 -3.52
CA THR A 108 -25.83 -26.12 -4.83
C THR A 108 -25.20 -27.50 -4.87
N LYS A 109 -25.92 -28.45 -5.46
CA LYS A 109 -25.53 -29.86 -5.59
C LYS A 109 -24.81 -30.15 -6.92
N GLY A 110 -24.55 -29.13 -7.75
CA GLY A 110 -23.96 -29.27 -9.08
C GLY A 110 -22.44 -29.11 -9.07
N CYS A 111 -21.74 -29.93 -9.85
CA CYS A 111 -20.29 -29.93 -10.00
C CYS A 111 -19.89 -30.14 -11.46
N ALA A 112 -18.64 -29.85 -11.80
CA ALA A 112 -18.08 -30.17 -13.11
C ALA A 112 -17.11 -31.35 -13.00
N ILE A 113 -17.18 -32.28 -13.93
CA ILE A 113 -16.23 -33.38 -14.05
C ILE A 113 -15.13 -32.94 -15.00
N CYS A 114 -13.93 -32.92 -14.47
CA CYS A 114 -12.79 -32.25 -15.06
C CYS A 114 -11.63 -33.22 -15.25
N GLN A 115 -10.92 -33.07 -16.36
CA GLN A 115 -9.70 -33.80 -16.70
C GLN A 115 -8.51 -32.86 -16.56
N ILE A 116 -7.44 -33.29 -15.90
CA ILE A 116 -6.15 -32.58 -15.97
C ILE A 116 -5.49 -32.95 -17.30
N THR A 117 -5.25 -31.96 -18.16
CA THR A 117 -4.66 -32.17 -19.48
C THR A 117 -3.16 -31.90 -19.50
N GLU A 118 -2.70 -30.91 -18.75
CA GLU A 118 -1.29 -30.51 -18.71
C GLU A 118 -0.96 -29.98 -17.31
N VAL A 119 0.30 -30.17 -16.90
CA VAL A 119 0.85 -29.65 -15.65
C VAL A 119 2.20 -29.04 -15.95
N GLN A 120 2.39 -27.80 -15.50
CA GLN A 120 3.68 -27.12 -15.57
C GLN A 120 4.08 -26.71 -14.15
N GLU A 121 5.27 -27.13 -13.74
CA GLU A 121 5.85 -26.71 -12.47
C GLU A 121 6.75 -25.50 -12.68
N LEU A 122 6.53 -24.46 -11.88
CA LEU A 122 7.37 -23.28 -11.75
C LEU A 122 7.94 -23.25 -10.33
N GLN A 123 9.03 -22.50 -10.09
CA GLN A 123 9.81 -22.55 -8.84
C GLN A 123 8.98 -22.55 -7.54
N TYR A 124 7.85 -21.84 -7.48
CA TYR A 124 6.96 -21.79 -6.30
C TYR A 124 5.48 -22.08 -6.60
N LYS A 125 5.14 -22.47 -7.84
CA LYS A 125 3.75 -22.58 -8.31
C LYS A 125 3.56 -23.79 -9.21
N THR A 126 2.39 -24.41 -9.12
CA THR A 126 1.96 -25.47 -10.04
C THR A 126 0.85 -24.93 -10.92
N VAL A 127 1.05 -24.95 -12.23
CA VAL A 127 0.04 -24.56 -13.22
C VAL A 127 -0.63 -25.83 -13.75
N LEU A 128 -1.95 -25.91 -13.61
CA LEU A 128 -2.77 -27.02 -14.11
C LEU A 128 -3.68 -26.52 -15.23
N TRP A 129 -3.68 -27.24 -16.36
CA TRP A 129 -4.71 -27.09 -17.38
C TRP A 129 -5.79 -28.12 -17.11
N ILE A 130 -7.00 -27.64 -16.89
CA ILE A 130 -8.15 -28.43 -16.45
C ILE A 130 -9.25 -28.30 -17.51
N LYS A 131 -9.59 -29.40 -18.18
CA LYS A 131 -10.68 -29.46 -19.16
C LYS A 131 -11.95 -30.00 -18.51
N ALA A 132 -13.00 -29.19 -18.46
CA ALA A 132 -14.31 -29.64 -17.97
C ALA A 132 -15.07 -30.39 -19.08
N HIS A 133 -15.48 -31.62 -18.82
CA HIS A 133 -16.14 -32.48 -19.83
C HIS A 133 -17.63 -32.64 -19.58
N TYR A 134 -18.02 -32.97 -18.36
CA TYR A 134 -19.39 -33.29 -18.01
C TYR A 134 -19.86 -32.50 -16.81
N ARG A 135 -21.19 -32.41 -16.65
CA ARG A 135 -21.79 -31.98 -15.40
C ARG A 135 -22.01 -33.18 -14.52
N GLY A 136 -21.73 -32.98 -13.25
CA GLY A 136 -22.05 -33.91 -12.19
C GLY A 136 -23.03 -33.29 -11.21
N ARG A 137 -23.77 -34.14 -10.52
CA ARG A 137 -24.56 -33.77 -9.35
C ARG A 137 -24.18 -34.67 -8.21
N SER A 138 -23.85 -34.06 -7.09
CA SER A 138 -23.45 -34.78 -5.88
C SER A 138 -24.64 -35.57 -5.34
N VAL A 139 -24.45 -36.89 -5.18
CA VAL A 139 -25.42 -37.80 -4.56
C VAL A 139 -25.23 -37.79 -3.04
N THR A 140 -23.99 -37.84 -2.58
CA THR A 140 -23.61 -37.72 -1.18
C THR A 140 -23.12 -36.31 -0.85
N SER A 141 -23.42 -35.82 0.36
CA SER A 141 -22.94 -34.52 0.86
C SER A 141 -21.62 -34.61 1.62
N THR A 142 -21.19 -35.83 1.94
CA THR A 142 -19.94 -36.12 2.63
C THR A 142 -19.02 -36.90 1.69
N VAL A 143 -17.73 -36.64 1.87
CA VAL A 143 -16.64 -37.33 1.18
C VAL A 143 -16.34 -38.64 1.95
N ASN A 144 -15.96 -39.71 1.25
CA ASN A 144 -15.57 -40.99 1.87
C ASN A 144 -14.16 -40.90 2.48
N ASP A 145 -13.71 -41.97 3.15
CA ASP A 145 -12.38 -42.05 3.80
C ASP A 145 -11.20 -41.88 2.81
N HIS A 146 -11.46 -41.95 1.50
CA HIS A 146 -10.51 -41.77 0.40
C HIS A 146 -10.60 -40.39 -0.27
N ASP A 147 -11.35 -39.46 0.32
CA ASP A 147 -11.50 -38.10 -0.21
C ASP A 147 -12.25 -38.04 -1.58
N GLU A 148 -13.12 -39.03 -1.84
CA GLU A 148 -13.99 -39.18 -3.01
C GLU A 148 -15.48 -39.02 -2.66
N ALA A 149 -16.31 -38.65 -3.64
CA ALA A 149 -17.77 -38.65 -3.49
C ALA A 149 -18.46 -39.25 -4.70
N VAL A 150 -19.73 -39.65 -4.52
CA VAL A 150 -20.55 -40.24 -5.57
C VAL A 150 -21.30 -39.13 -6.31
N PHE A 151 -21.14 -39.11 -7.62
CA PHE A 151 -21.74 -38.13 -8.52
C PHE A 151 -22.59 -38.83 -9.58
N THR A 152 -23.79 -38.31 -9.84
CA THR A 152 -24.53 -38.63 -11.06
C THR A 152 -24.02 -37.76 -12.19
N VAL A 153 -23.53 -38.38 -13.27
CA VAL A 153 -23.03 -37.70 -14.46
C VAL A 153 -24.14 -37.58 -15.50
N ASP A 154 -24.29 -36.38 -16.05
CA ASP A 154 -25.15 -36.14 -17.20
C ASP A 154 -24.43 -36.57 -18.48
N THR A 155 -24.87 -37.66 -19.07
CA THR A 155 -24.49 -38.02 -20.43
C THR A 155 -25.39 -37.27 -21.38
N SER A 156 -24.83 -36.51 -22.32
CA SER A 156 -25.55 -35.71 -23.34
C SER A 156 -26.65 -36.44 -24.15
N ASP A 157 -26.81 -37.76 -23.98
CA ASP A 157 -27.94 -38.56 -24.47
C ASP A 157 -29.23 -38.42 -23.61
N SER A 158 -29.15 -37.80 -22.43
CA SER A 158 -30.24 -37.61 -21.47
C SER A 158 -31.45 -36.87 -22.04
N HIS A 159 -31.20 -35.90 -22.91
CA HIS A 159 -32.25 -35.03 -23.47
C HIS A 159 -32.84 -35.53 -24.79
N ALA A 160 -32.55 -36.77 -25.20
CA ALA A 160 -33.06 -37.32 -26.46
C ALA A 160 -34.59 -37.42 -26.48
N SER A 161 -35.22 -37.73 -25.34
CA SER A 161 -36.67 -37.77 -25.16
C SER A 161 -37.30 -36.37 -25.14
N GLU A 162 -36.58 -35.37 -24.63
CA GLU A 162 -37.04 -33.98 -24.60
C GLU A 162 -37.04 -33.32 -26.00
N PHE A 163 -36.22 -33.82 -26.92
CA PHE A 163 -36.21 -33.35 -28.32
C PHE A 163 -37.53 -33.64 -29.05
N ASP A 164 -38.23 -34.72 -28.67
CA ASP A 164 -39.53 -35.09 -29.27
C ASP A 164 -40.67 -34.15 -28.81
N ASP A 165 -40.47 -33.38 -27.73
CA ASP A 165 -41.40 -32.33 -27.32
C ASP A 165 -41.30 -31.12 -28.27
N LYS A 166 -42.33 -30.96 -29.11
CA LYS A 166 -42.46 -29.86 -30.08
C LYS A 166 -42.26 -28.48 -29.44
N THR A 167 -42.67 -28.29 -28.19
CA THR A 167 -42.54 -27.00 -27.48
C THR A 167 -41.08 -26.71 -27.12
N THR A 168 -40.35 -27.72 -26.65
CA THR A 168 -38.93 -27.60 -26.28
C THR A 168 -38.04 -27.43 -27.52
N ARG A 169 -38.37 -28.14 -28.61
CA ARG A 169 -37.69 -27.97 -29.91
C ARG A 169 -37.91 -26.58 -30.51
N SER A 170 -39.13 -26.05 -30.46
CA SER A 170 -39.44 -24.68 -30.90
C SER A 170 -38.70 -23.65 -30.03
N LEU A 171 -38.69 -23.81 -28.70
CA LEU A 171 -37.94 -22.93 -27.80
C LEU A 171 -36.44 -22.91 -28.14
N ALA A 172 -35.84 -24.06 -28.41
CA ALA A 172 -34.41 -24.17 -28.72
C ALA A 172 -34.03 -23.53 -30.07
N PHE A 173 -34.73 -23.88 -31.16
CA PHE A 173 -34.32 -23.50 -32.51
C PHE A 173 -35.02 -22.24 -33.05
N GLU A 174 -36.27 -21.97 -32.66
CA GLU A 174 -37.03 -20.81 -33.17
C GLU A 174 -36.89 -19.58 -32.26
N VAL A 175 -36.56 -19.76 -30.97
CA VAL A 175 -36.47 -18.65 -30.00
C VAL A 175 -35.03 -18.43 -29.52
N ILE A 176 -34.40 -19.43 -28.91
CA ILE A 176 -33.08 -19.28 -28.28
C ILE A 176 -31.99 -19.08 -29.34
N LEU A 177 -31.99 -19.88 -30.40
CA LEU A 177 -30.97 -19.81 -31.45
C LEU A 177 -30.93 -18.43 -32.14
N PRO A 178 -32.05 -17.83 -32.61
CA PRO A 178 -32.03 -16.49 -33.18
C PRO A 178 -31.61 -15.41 -32.18
N LYS A 179 -32.09 -15.48 -30.93
CA LYS A 179 -31.73 -14.52 -29.88
C LYS A 179 -30.26 -14.57 -29.50
N THR A 180 -29.65 -15.76 -29.55
CA THR A 180 -28.22 -15.92 -29.30
C THR A 180 -27.39 -15.35 -30.45
N LEU A 181 -27.82 -15.54 -31.69
CA LEU A 181 -27.18 -14.90 -32.86
C LEU A 181 -27.33 -13.37 -32.82
N GLN A 182 -28.48 -12.86 -32.39
CA GLN A 182 -28.68 -11.43 -32.17
C GLN A 182 -27.69 -10.87 -31.13
N LEU A 183 -27.41 -11.63 -30.06
CA LEU A 183 -26.45 -11.21 -29.04
C LEU A 183 -25.04 -11.01 -29.63
N PHE A 184 -24.58 -11.90 -30.50
CA PHE A 184 -23.27 -11.72 -31.16
C PHE A 184 -23.24 -10.46 -32.04
N VAL A 185 -24.31 -10.22 -32.82
CA VAL A 185 -24.42 -9.00 -33.64
C VAL A 185 -24.40 -7.74 -32.76
N ASN A 186 -25.10 -7.76 -31.63
CA ASN A 186 -25.14 -6.66 -30.68
C ASN A 186 -23.76 -6.41 -30.03
N ILE A 187 -23.00 -7.47 -29.72
CA ILE A 187 -21.63 -7.38 -29.20
C ILE A 187 -20.71 -6.78 -30.26
N ASP A 188 -20.75 -7.26 -31.51
CA ASP A 188 -19.92 -6.76 -32.60
C ASP A 188 -20.21 -5.26 -32.86
N LYS A 189 -21.50 -4.88 -32.95
CA LYS A 189 -21.92 -3.47 -33.09
C LYS A 189 -21.37 -2.62 -31.94
N PHE A 190 -21.48 -3.10 -30.70
CA PHE A 190 -20.98 -2.38 -29.53
C PHE A 190 -19.46 -2.18 -29.54
N VAL A 191 -18.69 -3.24 -29.84
CA VAL A 191 -17.23 -3.17 -29.90
C VAL A 191 -16.76 -2.22 -31.00
N ASP A 192 -17.41 -2.26 -32.17
CA ASP A 192 -17.13 -1.34 -33.26
C ASP A 192 -17.48 0.10 -32.90
N ASP A 193 -18.66 0.35 -32.34
CA ASP A 193 -19.11 1.68 -31.90
C ASP A 193 -18.19 2.25 -30.81
N TYR A 194 -17.69 1.43 -29.88
CA TYR A 194 -16.75 1.84 -28.83
C TYR A 194 -15.34 2.14 -29.39
N ARG A 195 -14.93 1.47 -30.47
CA ARG A 195 -13.62 1.66 -31.13
C ARG A 195 -13.60 2.81 -32.13
N ALA A 196 -14.73 3.19 -32.74
CA ALA A 196 -14.81 4.06 -33.91
C ALA A 196 -14.36 5.54 -33.73
N GLY A 197 -13.68 5.89 -32.64
CA GLY A 197 -13.30 7.26 -32.26
C GLY A 197 -12.25 7.99 -33.09
N GLU A 198 -11.87 7.50 -34.28
CA GLU A 198 -10.88 8.18 -35.15
C GLU A 198 -11.29 8.28 -36.64
N ARG A 199 -12.43 7.70 -37.07
CA ARG A 199 -12.71 7.53 -38.51
C ARG A 199 -14.04 8.06 -39.05
N ARG A 200 -14.77 8.94 -38.34
CA ARG A 200 -16.00 9.57 -38.89
C ARG A 200 -16.15 11.05 -38.51
N ASN A 201 -16.61 11.85 -39.48
CA ASN A 201 -16.48 13.31 -39.58
C ASN A 201 -17.70 14.12 -39.05
N THR A 202 -18.62 13.53 -38.28
CA THR A 202 -19.82 14.22 -37.79
C THR A 202 -19.78 14.45 -36.28
N ASP A 203 -20.20 15.64 -35.83
CA ASP A 203 -20.25 16.01 -34.40
C ASP A 203 -21.11 15.04 -33.56
N ASP A 204 -22.13 14.44 -34.18
CA ASP A 204 -23.00 13.44 -33.56
C ASP A 204 -22.28 12.12 -33.28
N ASP A 205 -21.39 11.67 -34.18
CA ASP A 205 -20.61 10.43 -34.00
C ASP A 205 -19.56 10.62 -32.89
N LEU A 206 -18.98 11.82 -32.80
CA LEU A 206 -18.07 12.19 -31.71
C LEU A 206 -18.78 12.17 -30.35
N LEU A 207 -20.00 12.72 -30.28
CA LEU A 207 -20.81 12.72 -29.07
C LEU A 207 -21.24 11.30 -28.67
N LYS A 208 -21.63 10.46 -29.64
CA LYS A 208 -21.94 9.03 -29.43
C LYS A 208 -20.77 8.31 -28.78
N HIS A 209 -19.57 8.48 -29.34
CA HIS A 209 -18.35 7.86 -28.85
C HIS A 209 -17.94 8.36 -27.45
N LEU A 210 -18.07 9.68 -27.19
CA LEU A 210 -17.79 10.26 -25.88
C LEU A 210 -18.74 9.72 -24.80
N LEU A 211 -20.04 9.63 -25.08
CA LEU A 211 -21.01 9.10 -24.13
C LEU A 211 -20.78 7.61 -23.83
N LEU A 212 -20.33 6.82 -24.81
CA LEU A 212 -19.98 5.41 -24.64
C LEU A 212 -18.80 5.26 -23.68
N ARG A 213 -17.71 6.03 -23.87
CA ARG A 213 -16.54 5.95 -22.98
C ARG A 213 -16.80 6.50 -21.57
N LEU A 214 -17.73 7.45 -21.43
CA LEU A 214 -18.13 7.97 -20.13
C LEU A 214 -18.98 6.99 -19.32
N SER A 215 -19.57 5.96 -19.96
CA SER A 215 -20.31 4.90 -19.26
C SER A 215 -19.35 3.92 -18.58
N PRO A 216 -19.37 3.79 -17.24
CA PRO A 216 -18.53 2.82 -16.53
C PRO A 216 -18.86 1.38 -16.92
N LEU A 217 -20.14 1.08 -17.16
CA LEU A 217 -20.59 -0.23 -17.62
C LEU A 217 -20.04 -0.55 -19.01
N ALA A 218 -20.10 0.40 -19.95
CA ALA A 218 -19.55 0.19 -21.29
C ALA A 218 -18.04 -0.03 -21.24
N SER A 219 -17.31 0.71 -20.40
CA SER A 219 -15.86 0.55 -20.27
C SER A 219 -15.48 -0.80 -19.65
N LEU A 220 -16.22 -1.28 -18.65
CA LEU A 220 -16.05 -2.62 -18.08
C LEU A 220 -16.36 -3.71 -19.11
N MET A 221 -17.51 -3.62 -19.78
CA MET A 221 -17.92 -4.58 -20.81
C MET A 221 -16.94 -4.61 -21.98
N TYR A 222 -16.44 -3.45 -22.43
CA TYR A 222 -15.40 -3.39 -23.44
C TYR A 222 -14.09 -4.02 -22.96
N SER A 223 -13.67 -3.78 -21.72
CA SER A 223 -12.46 -4.41 -21.17
C SER A 223 -12.54 -5.94 -21.15
N GLU A 224 -13.72 -6.52 -20.91
CA GLU A 224 -13.91 -7.98 -20.93
C GLU A 224 -14.01 -8.54 -22.37
N LEU A 225 -14.75 -7.84 -23.24
CA LEU A 225 -15.04 -8.31 -24.61
C LEU A 225 -13.93 -8.02 -25.62
N SER A 226 -13.07 -7.01 -25.38
CA SER A 226 -12.00 -6.61 -26.30
C SER A 226 -10.73 -7.46 -26.21
N GLY A 227 -10.64 -8.38 -25.25
CA GLY A 227 -9.54 -9.33 -25.16
C GLY A 227 -9.40 -10.16 -26.43
N ALA A 228 -8.18 -10.33 -26.93
CA ALA A 228 -7.93 -11.07 -28.17
C ALA A 228 -8.45 -12.51 -28.10
N GLU A 229 -8.31 -13.17 -26.94
CA GLU A 229 -8.78 -14.54 -26.71
C GLU A 229 -10.32 -14.61 -26.62
N THR A 230 -10.96 -13.67 -25.93
CA THR A 230 -12.42 -13.64 -25.74
C THR A 230 -13.14 -13.30 -27.05
N SER A 231 -12.64 -12.31 -27.80
CA SER A 231 -13.15 -11.96 -29.12
C SER A 231 -13.02 -13.13 -30.12
N ALA A 232 -11.86 -13.81 -30.16
CA ALA A 232 -11.67 -14.98 -31.00
C ALA A 232 -12.60 -16.15 -30.61
N ALA A 233 -12.86 -16.35 -29.30
CA ALA A 233 -13.77 -17.38 -28.82
C ALA A 233 -15.23 -17.07 -29.20
N LEU A 234 -15.69 -15.83 -29.03
CA LEU A 234 -17.04 -15.40 -29.40
C LEU A 234 -17.27 -15.51 -30.91
N HIS A 235 -16.30 -15.13 -31.73
CA HIS A 235 -16.40 -15.28 -33.18
C HIS A 235 -16.49 -16.75 -33.61
N LYS A 236 -15.68 -17.64 -33.01
CA LYS A 236 -15.77 -19.09 -33.26
C LYS A 236 -17.15 -19.64 -32.84
N LEU A 237 -17.66 -19.23 -31.68
CA LEU A 237 -19.01 -19.61 -31.24
C LEU A 237 -20.07 -19.13 -32.22
N GLN A 238 -20.03 -17.87 -32.66
CA GLN A 238 -20.94 -17.31 -33.66
C GLN A 238 -20.99 -18.18 -34.92
N MET A 239 -19.83 -18.60 -35.44
CA MET A 239 -19.76 -19.50 -36.60
C MET A 239 -20.38 -20.87 -36.33
N LEU A 240 -20.17 -21.44 -35.14
CA LEU A 240 -20.80 -22.71 -34.73
C LEU A 240 -22.33 -22.58 -34.60
N TYR A 241 -22.83 -21.50 -34.02
CA TYR A 241 -24.26 -21.21 -33.93
C TYR A 241 -24.89 -21.00 -35.32
N LEU A 242 -24.19 -20.33 -36.25
CA LEU A 242 -24.62 -20.18 -37.64
C LEU A 242 -24.73 -21.54 -38.34
N SER A 243 -23.79 -22.45 -38.09
CA SER A 243 -23.83 -23.81 -38.66
C SER A 243 -25.07 -24.59 -38.19
N VAL A 244 -25.47 -24.43 -36.92
CA VAL A 244 -26.69 -25.04 -36.36
C VAL A 244 -27.96 -24.42 -36.95
N LYS A 245 -27.95 -23.12 -37.27
CA LYS A 245 -29.09 -22.43 -37.90
C LYS A 245 -29.35 -22.90 -39.32
N THR A 246 -28.30 -23.23 -40.08
CA THR A 246 -28.41 -23.73 -41.46
C THR A 246 -28.67 -25.23 -41.56
N GLY A 247 -28.59 -25.95 -40.43
CA GLY A 247 -28.78 -27.39 -40.35
C GLY A 247 -30.24 -27.85 -40.42
N ASN A 248 -30.46 -29.17 -40.36
CA ASN A 248 -31.79 -29.78 -40.47
C ASN A 248 -32.49 -29.92 -39.09
N HIS A 249 -32.00 -29.23 -38.06
CA HIS A 249 -32.44 -29.31 -36.67
C HIS A 249 -32.56 -30.75 -36.19
N THR A 250 -31.49 -31.51 -36.39
CA THR A 250 -31.38 -32.93 -36.01
C THR A 250 -31.14 -33.09 -34.51
N LEU A 251 -31.36 -34.30 -33.98
CA LEU A 251 -31.08 -34.60 -32.56
C LEU A 251 -29.61 -34.32 -32.20
N THR A 252 -28.68 -34.55 -33.12
CA THR A 252 -27.26 -34.23 -32.96
C THR A 252 -27.01 -32.73 -32.87
N GLU A 253 -27.66 -31.93 -33.72
CA GLU A 253 -27.58 -30.46 -33.66
C GLU A 253 -28.19 -29.90 -32.36
N TYR A 254 -29.27 -30.51 -31.87
CA TYR A 254 -29.87 -30.14 -30.58
C TYR A 254 -28.91 -30.35 -29.41
N ARG A 255 -28.18 -31.48 -29.41
CA ARG A 255 -27.13 -31.77 -28.42
C ARG A 255 -25.97 -30.78 -28.52
N HIS A 256 -25.52 -30.49 -29.74
CA HIS A 256 -24.49 -29.49 -29.96
C HIS A 256 -24.94 -28.11 -29.48
N LEU A 257 -26.20 -27.71 -29.71
CA LEU A 257 -26.73 -26.44 -29.25
C LEU A 257 -26.65 -26.31 -27.72
N PHE A 258 -26.98 -27.37 -26.97
CA PHE A 258 -26.80 -27.37 -25.52
C PHE A 258 -25.34 -27.18 -25.11
N GLN A 259 -24.41 -27.90 -25.73
CA GLN A 259 -22.98 -27.74 -25.43
C GLN A 259 -22.51 -26.31 -25.75
N LEU A 260 -22.94 -25.75 -26.87
CA LEU A 260 -22.66 -24.36 -27.24
C LEU A 260 -23.23 -23.37 -26.21
N ASN A 261 -24.43 -23.62 -25.68
CA ASN A 261 -25.04 -22.78 -24.65
C ASN A 261 -24.18 -22.76 -23.37
N ASP A 262 -23.61 -23.90 -22.95
CA ASP A 262 -22.73 -23.93 -21.78
C ASP A 262 -21.42 -23.17 -22.02
N ILE A 263 -20.82 -23.37 -23.19
CA ILE A 263 -19.58 -22.69 -23.56
C ILE A 263 -19.84 -21.18 -23.62
N LEU A 264 -20.98 -20.74 -24.15
CA LEU A 264 -21.34 -19.33 -24.17
C LEU A 264 -21.50 -18.77 -22.76
N VAL A 265 -22.17 -19.48 -21.85
CA VAL A 265 -22.29 -19.02 -20.45
C VAL A 265 -20.92 -18.98 -19.75
N ALA A 266 -20.00 -19.88 -20.10
CA ALA A 266 -18.65 -19.90 -19.56
C ALA A 266 -17.81 -18.71 -20.04
N VAL A 267 -17.85 -18.43 -21.35
CA VAL A 267 -17.06 -17.38 -22.02
C VAL A 267 -17.63 -15.98 -21.74
N PHE A 268 -18.95 -15.84 -21.66
CA PHE A 268 -19.60 -14.55 -21.39
C PHE A 268 -19.54 -14.18 -19.90
N GLY A 269 -19.53 -12.88 -19.60
CA GLY A 269 -19.33 -12.28 -18.27
C GLY A 269 -20.49 -12.43 -17.29
N PHE A 270 -21.18 -13.58 -17.25
CA PHE A 270 -22.24 -13.84 -16.27
C PHE A 270 -21.70 -14.00 -14.85
N SER A 271 -22.53 -13.72 -13.84
CA SER A 271 -22.14 -13.85 -12.42
C SER A 271 -21.88 -15.31 -12.03
N CYS A 272 -21.02 -15.51 -11.02
CA CYS A 272 -20.74 -16.85 -10.49
C CYS A 272 -22.01 -17.58 -10.03
N LYS A 273 -22.97 -16.87 -9.44
CA LYS A 273 -24.27 -17.43 -9.03
C LYS A 273 -25.04 -17.98 -10.24
N GLN A 274 -25.12 -17.21 -11.32
CA GLN A 274 -25.81 -17.65 -12.55
C GLN A 274 -25.13 -18.88 -13.18
N LYS A 275 -23.78 -18.90 -13.19
CA LYS A 275 -23.00 -20.05 -13.68
C LYS A 275 -23.21 -21.30 -12.81
N VAL A 276 -23.33 -21.15 -11.50
CA VAL A 276 -23.63 -22.26 -10.58
C VAL A 276 -25.07 -22.75 -10.75
N GLU A 277 -26.05 -21.85 -10.92
CA GLU A 277 -27.45 -22.22 -11.12
C GLU A 277 -27.62 -23.06 -12.40
N ILE A 278 -27.02 -22.66 -13.53
CA ILE A 278 -27.11 -23.45 -14.77
C ILE A 278 -26.34 -24.78 -14.69
N LEU A 279 -25.22 -24.81 -13.93
CA LEU A 279 -24.45 -26.04 -13.69
C LEU A 279 -25.26 -27.06 -12.88
N GLY A 280 -26.13 -26.60 -11.98
CA GLY A 280 -26.99 -27.45 -11.16
C GLY A 280 -28.26 -27.98 -11.85
N MET A 281 -28.62 -27.47 -13.04
CA MET A 281 -29.82 -27.87 -13.78
C MET A 281 -29.55 -29.09 -14.67
N PHE A 282 -30.14 -30.23 -14.29
CA PHE A 282 -30.08 -31.50 -15.04
C PHE A 282 -31.28 -31.69 -15.99
N ASP A 283 -32.38 -30.99 -15.76
CA ASP A 283 -33.54 -31.00 -16.67
C ASP A 283 -33.27 -30.05 -17.84
N GLY A 284 -33.37 -30.55 -19.08
CA GLY A 284 -32.99 -29.77 -20.26
C GLY A 284 -33.98 -28.65 -20.56
N LYS A 285 -35.26 -28.81 -20.21
CA LYS A 285 -36.30 -27.78 -20.38
C LYS A 285 -36.11 -26.61 -19.41
N GLU A 286 -35.92 -26.88 -18.12
CA GLU A 286 -35.58 -25.86 -17.12
C GLU A 286 -34.31 -25.09 -17.52
N ARG A 287 -33.30 -25.82 -18.00
CA ARG A 287 -32.04 -25.26 -18.45
C ARG A 287 -32.19 -24.35 -19.68
N LEU A 288 -32.94 -24.77 -20.70
CA LEU A 288 -33.22 -23.91 -21.87
C LEU A 288 -33.98 -22.66 -21.46
N HIS A 289 -34.96 -22.77 -20.57
CA HIS A 289 -35.71 -21.62 -20.07
C HIS A 289 -34.83 -20.65 -19.28
N TYR A 290 -33.93 -21.17 -18.43
CA TYR A 290 -32.99 -20.34 -17.69
C TYR A 290 -31.95 -19.67 -18.60
N PHE A 291 -31.40 -20.42 -19.57
CA PHE A 291 -30.51 -19.86 -20.58
C PHE A 291 -31.22 -18.78 -21.43
N HIS A 292 -32.47 -19.00 -21.81
CA HIS A 292 -33.29 -18.01 -22.52
C HIS A 292 -33.41 -16.71 -21.72
N LYS A 293 -33.63 -16.77 -20.40
CA LYS A 293 -33.62 -15.60 -19.52
C LYS A 293 -32.28 -14.88 -19.51
N LEU A 294 -31.16 -15.61 -19.44
CA LEU A 294 -29.82 -15.03 -19.46
C LEU A 294 -29.52 -14.30 -20.77
N ILE A 295 -29.87 -14.91 -21.90
CA ILE A 295 -29.66 -14.32 -23.23
C ILE A 295 -30.60 -13.12 -23.47
N ASP A 296 -31.85 -13.17 -22.99
CA ASP A 296 -32.75 -12.03 -23.06
C ASP A 296 -32.24 -10.86 -22.23
N PHE A 297 -31.73 -11.13 -21.03
CA PHE A 297 -31.09 -10.10 -20.21
C PHE A 297 -29.87 -9.50 -20.91
N ALA A 298 -28.99 -10.33 -21.47
CA ALA A 298 -27.80 -9.88 -22.19
C ALA A 298 -28.14 -9.06 -23.44
N ASN A 299 -29.12 -9.48 -24.25
CA ASN A 299 -29.57 -8.68 -25.40
C ASN A 299 -30.15 -7.33 -24.98
N ASN A 300 -30.99 -7.30 -23.94
CA ASN A 300 -31.51 -6.05 -23.41
C ASN A 300 -30.39 -5.14 -22.88
N LEU A 301 -29.31 -5.69 -22.33
CA LEU A 301 -28.12 -4.94 -21.91
C LEU A 301 -27.55 -4.12 -23.08
N PHE A 302 -27.31 -4.78 -24.21
CA PHE A 302 -26.74 -4.12 -25.38
C PHE A 302 -27.74 -3.19 -26.07
N GLU A 303 -28.97 -3.63 -26.30
CA GLU A 303 -29.97 -2.89 -27.08
C GLU A 303 -30.55 -1.67 -26.36
N LYS A 304 -30.71 -1.72 -25.04
CA LYS A 304 -31.37 -0.63 -24.29
C LYS A 304 -30.43 0.23 -23.50
N TYR A 305 -29.33 -0.35 -23.02
CA TYR A 305 -28.48 0.31 -22.03
C TYR A 305 -27.12 0.69 -22.59
N LEU A 306 -26.57 -0.09 -23.52
CA LEU A 306 -25.31 0.24 -24.20
C LEU A 306 -25.53 0.89 -25.59
N ASP A 307 -26.73 0.81 -26.17
CA ASP A 307 -27.05 1.53 -27.40
C ASP A 307 -27.33 3.02 -27.13
N ILE A 308 -26.40 3.87 -27.56
CA ILE A 308 -26.44 5.32 -27.37
C ILE A 308 -27.27 6.01 -28.47
N GLU A 309 -27.65 5.32 -29.54
CA GLU A 309 -28.53 5.90 -30.57
C GLU A 309 -29.89 6.29 -29.97
N PHE A 310 -30.44 5.45 -29.12
CA PHE A 310 -31.67 5.77 -28.37
C PHE A 310 -31.47 7.00 -27.46
N VAL A 311 -30.32 7.08 -26.78
CA VAL A 311 -29.97 8.20 -25.89
C VAL A 311 -29.88 9.50 -26.68
N LEU A 312 -29.24 9.48 -27.86
CA LEU A 312 -29.09 10.64 -28.74
C LEU A 312 -30.41 11.05 -29.40
N GLU A 313 -31.25 10.10 -29.81
CA GLU A 313 -32.55 10.41 -30.40
C GLU A 313 -33.49 11.05 -29.37
N GLN A 314 -33.52 10.54 -28.13
CA GLN A 314 -34.24 11.18 -27.03
C GLN A 314 -33.63 12.55 -26.70
N TRP A 315 -32.31 12.67 -26.72
CA TRP A 315 -31.60 13.93 -26.49
C TRP A 315 -31.99 15.02 -27.49
N LYS A 316 -32.08 14.67 -28.78
CA LYS A 316 -32.49 15.56 -29.87
C LYS A 316 -33.98 15.91 -29.78
N ARG A 317 -34.85 14.94 -29.52
CA ARG A 317 -36.30 15.19 -29.31
C ARG A 317 -36.57 16.14 -28.13
N MET A 318 -35.68 16.16 -27.13
CA MET A 318 -35.78 17.09 -26.00
C MET A 318 -35.34 18.52 -26.34
N ASP A 319 -34.46 18.71 -27.33
CA ASP A 319 -34.10 20.04 -27.84
C ASP A 319 -35.21 20.64 -28.70
N GLU A 320 -35.86 19.83 -29.54
CA GLU A 320 -36.90 20.30 -30.48
C GLU A 320 -38.18 20.77 -29.80
N LYS A 321 -38.55 20.21 -28.64
CA LYS A 321 -39.87 20.45 -28.02
C LYS A 321 -39.99 21.69 -27.12
N MET A 322 -38.90 22.23 -26.55
CA MET A 322 -39.00 23.30 -25.53
C MET A 322 -37.88 24.35 -25.54
N GLY A 323 -37.02 24.40 -26.56
CA GLY A 323 -35.92 25.36 -26.62
C GLY A 323 -34.79 25.10 -25.60
N PRO A 324 -33.70 25.89 -25.66
CA PRO A 324 -32.41 25.54 -25.06
C PRO A 324 -32.39 25.49 -23.51
N GLU A 325 -33.29 26.20 -22.83
CA GLU A 325 -33.35 26.19 -21.35
C GLU A 325 -34.24 25.06 -20.79
N GLY A 326 -35.38 24.76 -21.43
CA GLY A 326 -36.26 23.65 -21.03
C GLY A 326 -35.63 22.28 -21.32
N GLY A 327 -34.88 22.17 -22.43
CA GLY A 327 -34.13 20.97 -22.80
C GLY A 327 -33.07 20.57 -21.77
N ARG A 328 -32.41 21.53 -21.11
CA ARG A 328 -31.37 21.23 -20.10
C ARG A 328 -31.89 20.46 -18.89
N ILE A 329 -33.08 20.80 -18.39
CA ILE A 329 -33.68 20.13 -17.22
C ILE A 329 -34.08 18.70 -17.56
N LEU A 330 -34.75 18.51 -18.72
CA LEU A 330 -35.17 17.18 -19.20
C LEU A 330 -33.97 16.30 -19.54
N LYS A 331 -32.93 16.85 -20.18
CA LYS A 331 -31.66 16.16 -20.44
C LYS A 331 -30.95 15.73 -19.15
N THR A 332 -30.97 16.58 -18.13
CA THR A 332 -30.40 16.24 -16.81
C THR A 332 -31.22 15.16 -16.11
N GLN A 333 -32.55 15.20 -16.21
CA GLN A 333 -33.43 14.14 -15.71
C GLN A 333 -33.25 12.83 -16.48
N PHE A 334 -33.07 12.90 -17.80
CA PHE A 334 -32.84 11.75 -18.67
C PHE A 334 -31.52 11.06 -18.35
N ILE A 335 -30.40 11.80 -18.26
CA ILE A 335 -29.11 11.24 -17.82
C ILE A 335 -29.22 10.67 -16.42
N ARG A 336 -29.90 11.35 -15.49
CA ARG A 336 -30.10 10.85 -14.12
C ARG A 336 -30.85 9.52 -14.11
N ASN A 337 -31.92 9.40 -14.89
CA ASN A 337 -32.68 8.16 -15.00
C ASN A 337 -31.88 7.06 -15.72
N TYR A 338 -31.12 7.42 -16.75
CA TYR A 338 -30.24 6.51 -17.49
C TYR A 338 -29.12 5.96 -16.58
N LEU A 339 -28.41 6.82 -15.84
CA LEU A 339 -27.38 6.41 -14.87
C LEU A 339 -27.95 5.63 -13.69
N ARG A 340 -29.15 5.96 -13.21
CA ARG A 340 -29.84 5.20 -12.17
C ARG A 340 -30.22 3.80 -12.67
N ASN A 341 -30.71 3.69 -13.91
CA ASN A 341 -30.99 2.39 -14.53
C ASN A 341 -29.70 1.60 -14.73
N LEU A 342 -28.62 2.22 -15.21
CA LEU A 342 -27.30 1.58 -15.31
C LEU A 342 -26.78 1.08 -13.95
N ARG A 343 -26.92 1.88 -12.89
CA ARG A 343 -26.59 1.43 -11.52
C ARG A 343 -27.46 0.27 -11.07
N ARG A 344 -28.77 0.32 -11.31
CA ARG A 344 -29.69 -0.78 -11.00
C ARG A 344 -29.32 -2.06 -11.75
N ILE A 345 -28.85 -1.95 -12.99
CA ILE A 345 -28.41 -3.09 -13.78
C ILE A 345 -27.07 -3.61 -13.28
N ILE A 346 -26.13 -2.75 -12.90
CA ILE A 346 -24.88 -3.18 -12.25
C ILE A 346 -25.19 -3.92 -10.95
N GLU A 347 -26.16 -3.44 -10.18
CA GLU A 347 -26.66 -4.09 -8.97
C GLU A 347 -27.40 -5.41 -9.30
N GLU A 348 -28.22 -5.48 -10.35
CA GLU A 348 -28.88 -6.70 -10.84
C GLU A 348 -27.85 -7.71 -11.37
N VAL A 349 -26.82 -7.30 -12.11
CA VAL A 349 -25.70 -8.13 -12.57
C VAL A 349 -24.91 -8.69 -11.38
N GLY A 350 -24.82 -7.93 -10.28
CA GLY A 350 -24.16 -8.34 -9.04
C GLY A 350 -25.02 -9.18 -8.08
N THR A 351 -26.36 -9.06 -8.12
CA THR A 351 -27.24 -9.62 -7.07
C THR A 351 -28.55 -10.28 -7.54
N ALA A 352 -28.86 -10.35 -8.83
CA ALA A 352 -30.15 -10.86 -9.28
C ALA A 352 -30.25 -12.40 -9.27
N SER A 353 -30.76 -12.93 -8.16
CA SER A 353 -31.77 -13.99 -8.17
C SER A 353 -32.85 -13.60 -7.17
N SER A 354 -33.97 -13.07 -7.67
CA SER A 354 -35.28 -13.21 -7.01
C SER A 354 -36.39 -12.68 -7.92
N HIS A 355 -36.82 -13.47 -8.91
CA HIS A 355 -38.21 -13.42 -9.39
C HIS A 355 -38.65 -14.86 -9.68
N GLY A 356 -39.18 -15.49 -8.63
CA GLY A 356 -39.78 -16.81 -8.66
C GLY A 356 -40.31 -17.17 -7.28
N LYS A 357 -41.64 -17.05 -7.11
CA LYS A 357 -42.48 -17.40 -5.93
C LYS A 357 -42.62 -16.34 -4.84
N ALA A 358 -43.49 -15.38 -5.12
CA ALA A 358 -44.28 -14.66 -4.12
C ALA A 358 -45.78 -14.92 -4.35
N GLU A 359 -46.15 -16.21 -4.43
CA GLU A 359 -47.51 -16.70 -4.18
C GLU A 359 -47.34 -17.94 -3.27
N ASP A 360 -48.19 -18.03 -2.25
CA ASP A 360 -48.25 -19.06 -1.21
C ASP A 360 -47.14 -19.15 -0.16
N ARG A 361 -47.13 -18.14 0.73
CA ARG A 361 -47.03 -18.36 2.20
C ARG A 361 -47.94 -17.39 2.95
N LYS A 362 -49.23 -17.67 2.91
CA LYS A 362 -50.12 -17.45 4.07
C LYS A 362 -50.04 -18.70 4.94
N ALA A 363 -50.09 -18.49 6.25
CA ALA A 363 -50.07 -19.44 7.37
C ALA A 363 -48.69 -19.62 8.06
N GLU A 364 -48.73 -19.32 9.36
CA GLU A 364 -47.73 -19.53 10.40
C GLU A 364 -46.58 -18.50 10.56
N SER A 365 -46.99 -17.27 10.90
CA SER A 365 -46.39 -16.53 12.01
C SER A 365 -47.49 -15.79 12.79
N GLN A 366 -48.33 -16.56 13.49
CA GLN A 366 -49.05 -16.04 14.65
C GLN A 366 -48.08 -16.10 15.84
N GLY A 367 -47.57 -14.95 16.23
CA GLY A 367 -46.70 -14.82 17.41
C GLY A 367 -46.00 -13.48 17.43
N ALA A 368 -46.54 -12.56 18.22
CA ALA A 368 -45.98 -11.24 18.56
C ALA A 368 -46.03 -10.15 17.47
N VAL A 369 -47.25 -9.74 17.09
CA VAL A 369 -47.52 -8.31 16.90
C VAL A 369 -47.69 -7.71 18.30
N ALA A 370 -46.61 -7.11 18.81
CA ALA A 370 -46.70 -6.09 19.84
C ALA A 370 -46.49 -4.74 19.13
N ALA A 371 -47.42 -3.82 19.38
CA ALA A 371 -47.45 -2.47 18.85
C ALA A 371 -46.14 -1.71 19.09
N GLY A 372 -45.77 -0.84 18.14
CA GLY A 372 -44.62 0.07 18.25
C GLY A 372 -44.79 1.26 17.30
N GLY A 373 -45.85 2.04 17.53
CA GLY A 373 -46.08 3.34 16.87
C GLY A 373 -45.35 4.52 17.52
N ASP A 374 -44.32 4.27 18.34
CA ASP A 374 -43.77 5.30 19.25
C ASP A 374 -42.35 5.81 18.92
N ASN A 375 -41.66 5.34 17.86
CA ASN A 375 -40.27 5.76 17.62
C ASN A 375 -40.12 7.10 16.86
N ASP A 376 -40.95 7.42 15.87
CA ASP A 376 -40.78 8.65 15.08
C ASP A 376 -41.11 9.93 15.88
N ASP A 377 -42.05 9.86 16.84
CA ASP A 377 -42.37 10.99 17.73
C ASP A 377 -41.21 11.33 18.68
N THR A 378 -40.41 10.34 19.08
CA THR A 378 -39.24 10.57 19.97
C THR A 378 -38.10 11.29 19.26
N ASP A 379 -37.88 11.05 17.97
CA ASP A 379 -36.82 11.69 17.20
C ASP A 379 -37.18 13.13 16.82
N ILE A 380 -38.45 13.39 16.47
CA ILE A 380 -38.94 14.75 16.24
C ILE A 380 -38.81 15.60 17.52
N ALA A 381 -39.04 15.01 18.69
CA ALA A 381 -38.86 15.67 19.98
C ALA A 381 -37.38 16.03 20.26
N LYS A 382 -36.41 15.21 19.82
CA LYS A 382 -34.97 15.52 19.93
C LYS A 382 -34.60 16.73 19.08
N VAL A 383 -35.07 16.78 17.83
CA VAL A 383 -34.83 17.91 16.93
C VAL A 383 -35.44 19.19 17.49
N GLN A 384 -36.65 19.12 18.07
CA GLN A 384 -37.28 20.26 18.74
C GLN A 384 -36.45 20.79 19.93
N LYS A 385 -35.89 19.91 20.76
CA LYS A 385 -35.01 20.31 21.88
C LYS A 385 -33.74 20.98 21.38
N PHE A 386 -33.11 20.46 20.33
CA PHE A 386 -31.93 21.08 19.73
C PHE A 386 -32.22 22.50 19.22
N ILE A 387 -33.39 22.71 18.62
CA ILE A 387 -33.81 24.02 18.11
C ILE A 387 -34.10 25.02 19.24
N GLN A 388 -34.54 24.57 20.41
CA GLN A 388 -34.67 25.44 21.58
C GLN A 388 -33.30 25.91 22.10
N GLY A 389 -32.24 25.12 21.91
CA GLY A 389 -30.86 25.46 22.28
C GLY A 389 -30.03 26.17 21.20
N LEU A 390 -30.60 26.46 20.02
CA LEU A 390 -29.88 27.05 18.87
C LEU A 390 -29.30 28.45 19.16
N GLU A 391 -29.86 29.17 20.13
CA GLU A 391 -29.38 30.49 20.52
C GLU A 391 -28.08 30.44 21.33
N ASP A 392 -27.80 29.32 22.00
CA ASP A 392 -26.62 29.13 22.84
C ASP A 392 -25.38 28.70 22.03
N TYR A 393 -25.59 28.13 20.83
CA TYR A 393 -24.52 27.71 19.94
C TYR A 393 -23.99 28.85 19.07
N CYS A 394 -22.66 28.87 18.87
CA CYS A 394 -21.93 29.76 17.97
C CYS A 394 -22.06 29.32 16.51
N ILE A 395 -23.29 29.29 15.99
CA ILE A 395 -23.60 29.08 14.57
C ILE A 395 -23.78 30.44 13.90
N SER A 396 -23.36 30.57 12.62
CA SER A 396 -23.59 31.78 11.84
C SER A 396 -25.09 32.12 11.75
N GLU A 397 -25.43 33.41 11.70
CA GLU A 397 -26.84 33.84 11.63
C GLU A 397 -27.54 33.29 10.37
N ASP A 398 -26.80 33.17 9.26
CA ASP A 398 -27.27 32.51 8.04
C ASP A 398 -27.54 31.01 8.25
N GLY A 399 -26.66 30.31 8.96
CA GLY A 399 -26.83 28.89 9.31
C GLY A 399 -28.06 28.65 10.18
N LYS A 400 -28.29 29.50 11.19
CA LYS A 400 -29.49 29.44 12.05
C LYS A 400 -30.76 29.60 11.21
N ARG A 401 -30.80 30.62 10.34
CA ARG A 401 -31.94 30.87 9.45
C ARG A 401 -32.23 29.67 8.55
N LEU A 402 -31.20 29.02 8.02
CA LEU A 402 -31.33 27.83 7.18
C LEU A 402 -31.89 26.64 7.97
N ILE A 403 -31.35 26.35 9.17
CA ILE A 403 -31.82 25.27 10.04
C ILE A 403 -33.29 25.47 10.43
N TYR A 404 -33.69 26.70 10.83
CA TYR A 404 -35.09 27.01 11.12
C TYR A 404 -36.01 26.83 9.90
N GLY A 405 -35.55 27.24 8.72
CA GLY A 405 -36.28 27.08 7.47
C GLY A 405 -36.50 25.61 7.10
N ASP A 406 -35.43 24.81 7.15
CA ASP A 406 -35.44 23.39 6.84
C ASP A 406 -36.31 22.60 7.85
N PHE A 407 -36.28 22.96 9.14
CA PHE A 407 -37.14 22.35 10.14
C PHE A 407 -38.63 22.66 9.93
N ARG A 408 -38.99 23.91 9.64
CA ARG A 408 -40.38 24.28 9.30
C ARG A 408 -40.87 23.55 8.06
N ARG A 409 -39.98 23.32 7.07
CA ARG A 409 -40.29 22.54 5.89
C ARG A 409 -40.53 21.08 6.25
N MET A 410 -39.65 20.47 7.05
CA MET A 410 -39.77 19.09 7.50
C MET A 410 -41.10 18.82 8.22
N MET A 411 -41.53 19.71 9.12
CA MET A 411 -42.80 19.60 9.85
C MET A 411 -44.07 19.67 8.98
N ARG A 412 -43.98 20.23 7.77
CA ARG A 412 -45.12 20.33 6.84
C ARG A 412 -45.21 19.16 5.87
N MET A 413 -44.17 18.32 5.79
CA MET A 413 -44.07 17.24 4.82
C MET A 413 -44.56 15.92 5.41
N ALA A 414 -45.09 15.03 4.55
CA ALA A 414 -45.45 13.69 4.97
C ALA A 414 -44.17 12.86 5.27
N PRO A 415 -44.12 12.08 6.37
CA PRO A 415 -42.96 11.25 6.71
C PRO A 415 -42.57 10.22 5.64
N SER A 416 -43.50 9.85 4.75
CA SER A 416 -43.27 8.93 3.63
C SER A 416 -42.54 9.55 2.42
N SER A 417 -42.27 10.85 2.43
CA SER A 417 -41.60 11.55 1.32
C SER A 417 -40.07 11.32 1.33
N SER A 418 -39.46 11.13 0.15
CA SER A 418 -38.01 11.03 0.01
C SER A 418 -37.27 12.28 0.51
N ASP A 419 -37.88 13.46 0.34
CA ASP A 419 -37.31 14.74 0.78
C ASP A 419 -37.34 14.86 2.32
N PHE A 420 -38.35 14.28 2.98
CA PHE A 420 -38.40 14.22 4.45
C PHE A 420 -37.23 13.39 4.98
N GLN A 421 -36.94 12.24 4.37
CA GLN A 421 -35.81 11.40 4.76
C GLN A 421 -34.46 12.10 4.57
N VAL A 422 -34.28 12.87 3.49
CA VAL A 422 -33.06 13.65 3.25
C VAL A 422 -32.89 14.75 4.30
N LEU A 423 -33.96 15.50 4.61
CA LEU A 423 -33.94 16.55 5.64
C LEU A 423 -33.72 15.98 7.06
N ARG A 424 -34.32 14.83 7.38
CA ARG A 424 -34.09 14.10 8.64
C ARG A 424 -32.62 13.76 8.79
N THR A 425 -32.05 13.09 7.78
CA THR A 425 -30.63 12.72 7.77
C THR A 425 -29.71 13.94 7.91
N TYR A 426 -30.07 15.05 7.25
CA TYR A 426 -29.32 16.31 7.37
C TYR A 426 -29.41 16.92 8.78
N MET A 427 -30.58 16.89 9.42
CA MET A 427 -30.74 17.36 10.80
C MET A 427 -29.96 16.50 11.78
N ASP A 428 -29.95 15.18 11.59
CA ASP A 428 -29.12 14.26 12.38
C ASP A 428 -27.63 14.61 12.25
N VAL A 429 -27.15 14.87 11.03
CA VAL A 429 -25.77 15.30 10.80
C VAL A 429 -25.45 16.61 11.53
N ILE A 430 -26.36 17.58 11.56
CA ILE A 430 -26.14 18.86 12.25
C ILE A 430 -26.15 18.73 13.76
N MET A 431 -27.04 17.90 14.30
CA MET A 431 -27.12 17.65 15.74
C MET A 431 -25.86 16.94 16.25
N ASP A 432 -25.27 16.06 15.45
CA ASP A 432 -24.04 15.36 15.84
C ASP A 432 -22.78 16.24 15.75
N ILE A 433 -22.83 17.41 15.11
CA ILE A 433 -21.68 18.32 15.02
C ILE A 433 -21.52 19.06 16.36
N PRO A 434 -20.33 19.00 16.99
CA PRO A 434 -20.07 19.64 18.27
C PRO A 434 -19.89 21.16 18.09
N TRP A 435 -20.99 21.91 18.09
CA TRP A 435 -20.96 23.37 18.03
C TRP A 435 -20.40 24.00 19.31
N LEU A 436 -19.65 25.09 19.18
CA LEU A 436 -19.12 25.84 20.32
C LEU A 436 -20.27 26.52 21.09
N LEU A 437 -20.34 26.34 22.40
CA LEU A 437 -21.26 27.07 23.28
C LEU A 437 -20.74 28.49 23.55
N LYS A 438 -21.63 29.50 23.61
CA LYS A 438 -21.27 30.89 23.92
C LYS A 438 -20.64 31.08 25.31
N THR A 439 -20.96 30.19 26.26
CA THR A 439 -20.49 30.19 27.65
C THR A 439 -19.19 29.42 27.86
N ASP A 440 -18.87 28.50 26.95
CA ASP A 440 -17.59 27.80 26.97
C ASP A 440 -16.52 28.77 26.48
N ASN A 441 -16.00 29.53 27.43
CA ASN A 441 -14.68 30.13 27.33
C ASN A 441 -13.67 28.98 27.16
N THR A 442 -13.52 28.56 25.91
CA THR A 442 -12.48 27.69 25.36
C THR A 442 -11.06 28.24 25.56
N ASP A 443 -10.95 29.36 26.27
CA ASP A 443 -9.74 29.90 26.90
C ASP A 443 -9.27 29.07 28.13
N LEU A 444 -10.06 28.13 28.66
CA LEU A 444 -9.69 27.36 29.86
C LEU A 444 -8.88 26.07 29.59
N LEU A 445 -9.01 25.38 28.45
CA LEU A 445 -8.29 24.12 28.21
C LEU A 445 -6.85 24.30 27.71
N SER A 446 -6.58 25.34 26.91
CA SER A 446 -5.20 25.65 26.46
C SER A 446 -4.32 26.28 27.56
N SER A 447 -4.92 26.60 28.72
CA SER A 447 -4.23 27.16 29.88
C SER A 447 -3.52 26.12 30.75
N ARG A 448 -3.78 24.82 30.54
CA ARG A 448 -3.20 23.68 31.28
C ARG A 448 -2.08 22.94 30.54
N ILE A 449 -1.51 23.50 29.48
CA ILE A 449 -0.35 22.86 28.82
C ILE A 449 0.85 22.96 29.78
N ASP A 450 1.15 21.88 30.47
CA ASP A 450 2.36 21.74 31.28
C ASP A 450 3.46 21.08 30.44
N LEU A 451 4.61 21.74 30.35
CA LEU A 451 5.71 21.31 29.49
C LEU A 451 6.50 20.17 30.13
N GLU A 452 6.51 20.09 31.46
CA GLU A 452 7.19 19.03 32.19
C GLU A 452 6.42 17.71 32.01
N THR A 453 5.12 17.72 32.28
CA THR A 453 4.27 16.54 32.05
C THR A 453 4.24 16.13 30.59
N ALA A 454 4.24 17.08 29.65
CA ALA A 454 4.33 16.80 28.22
C ALA A 454 5.63 16.08 27.84
N ARG A 455 6.75 16.51 28.41
CA ARG A 455 8.05 15.87 28.19
C ARG A 455 8.06 14.45 28.74
N ASP A 456 7.54 14.25 29.94
CA ASP A 456 7.49 12.95 30.58
C ASP A 456 6.59 11.98 29.81
N GLN A 457 5.42 12.46 29.36
CA GLN A 457 4.51 11.66 28.55
C GLN A 457 5.10 11.28 27.19
N LEU A 458 5.72 12.23 26.47
CA LEU A 458 6.41 11.94 25.20
C LEU A 458 7.57 10.95 25.39
N ASN A 459 8.25 10.97 26.54
CA ASN A 459 9.31 10.01 26.87
C ASN A 459 8.76 8.65 27.30
N ALA A 460 7.60 8.63 27.95
CA ALA A 460 6.92 7.40 28.34
C ALA A 460 6.35 6.67 27.13
N ASP A 461 5.82 7.39 26.12
CA ASP A 461 5.17 6.80 24.94
C ASP A 461 6.15 6.39 23.82
N HIS A 462 7.32 7.05 23.73
CA HIS A 462 8.27 6.84 22.64
C HIS A 462 9.71 6.72 23.15
N TYR A 463 10.47 5.78 22.61
CA TYR A 463 11.92 5.71 22.81
C TYR A 463 12.67 6.57 21.79
N GLY A 464 13.79 7.16 22.21
CA GLY A 464 14.65 7.96 21.32
C GLY A 464 14.00 9.24 20.81
N MET A 465 14.34 9.62 19.57
CA MET A 465 13.79 10.78 18.85
C MET A 465 13.88 12.10 19.62
N GLN A 466 15.02 12.36 20.27
CA GLN A 466 15.18 13.54 21.12
C GLN A 466 14.98 14.85 20.37
N SER A 467 15.55 14.97 19.16
CA SER A 467 15.38 16.15 18.30
C SER A 467 13.91 16.43 17.96
N VAL A 468 13.16 15.39 17.60
CA VAL A 468 11.72 15.46 17.27
C VAL A 468 10.90 15.88 18.49
N LYS A 469 11.15 15.25 19.65
CA LYS A 469 10.46 15.59 20.90
C LYS A 469 10.75 17.01 21.35
N GLU A 470 11.99 17.46 21.23
CA GLU A 470 12.36 18.86 21.50
C GLU A 470 11.57 19.81 20.59
N ARG A 471 11.47 19.50 19.30
CA ARG A 471 10.73 20.34 18.36
C ARG A 471 9.24 20.42 18.69
N ILE A 472 8.65 19.31 19.11
CA ILE A 472 7.25 19.28 19.57
C ILE A 472 7.07 20.10 20.86
N LEU A 473 8.02 20.02 21.80
CA LEU A 473 7.97 20.82 23.02
C LEU A 473 8.12 22.31 22.73
N GLU A 474 8.98 22.69 21.79
CA GLU A 474 9.09 24.08 21.29
C GLU A 474 7.75 24.55 20.71
N TYR A 475 7.13 23.71 19.88
CA TYR A 475 5.82 23.99 19.30
C TYR A 475 4.73 24.18 20.37
N LEU A 476 4.67 23.28 21.36
CA LEU A 476 3.74 23.37 22.50
C LEU A 476 4.01 24.62 23.35
N ALA A 477 5.27 25.02 23.52
CA ALA A 477 5.63 26.24 24.23
C ALA A 477 5.17 27.51 23.48
N VAL A 478 5.30 27.53 22.15
CA VAL A 478 4.76 28.61 21.30
C VAL A 478 3.24 28.68 21.42
N LEU A 479 2.54 27.55 21.35
CA LEU A 479 1.09 27.50 21.56
C LEU A 479 0.65 28.03 22.92
N LYS A 480 1.38 27.68 23.99
CA LYS A 480 1.15 28.17 25.36
C LYS A 480 1.37 29.68 25.48
N LEU A 481 2.34 30.25 24.75
CA LEU A 481 2.56 31.69 24.72
C LEU A 481 1.46 32.42 23.94
N GLN A 482 1.05 31.87 22.80
CA GLN A 482 -0.05 32.43 22.00
C GLN A 482 -1.36 32.47 22.78
N SER A 483 -1.70 31.40 23.51
CA SER A 483 -2.91 31.37 24.35
C SER A 483 -2.86 32.43 25.45
N ARG A 484 -1.72 32.57 26.16
CA ARG A 484 -1.52 33.62 27.17
C ARG A 484 -1.67 35.03 26.60
N ILE A 485 -1.09 35.30 25.41
CA ILE A 485 -1.21 36.60 24.74
C ILE A 485 -2.68 36.89 24.37
N ARG A 486 -3.40 35.87 23.86
CA ARG A 486 -4.83 35.98 23.49
C ARG A 486 -5.70 36.31 24.71
N ILE A 487 -5.54 35.58 25.82
CA ILE A 487 -6.25 35.84 27.08
C ILE A 487 -5.99 37.26 27.57
N ARG A 488 -4.71 37.70 27.57
CA ARG A 488 -4.33 39.04 27.99
C ARG A 488 -5.01 40.11 27.12
N ARG A 489 -5.02 39.96 25.79
CA ARG A 489 -5.72 40.88 24.86
C ARG A 489 -7.23 40.93 25.09
N ASN A 490 -7.89 39.78 25.29
CA ASN A 490 -9.32 39.72 25.56
C ASN A 490 -9.68 40.45 26.87
N SER A 491 -8.88 40.27 27.93
CA SER A 491 -9.05 40.98 29.20
C SER A 491 -8.91 42.50 29.06
N PHE A 492 -8.01 42.98 28.19
CA PHE A 492 -7.85 44.41 27.89
C PHE A 492 -9.04 44.96 27.09
N LYS A 493 -9.53 44.26 26.06
CA LYS A 493 -10.71 44.68 25.28
C LYS A 493 -11.98 44.74 26.14
N GLN A 494 -12.14 43.82 27.09
CA GLN A 494 -13.27 43.81 28.03
C GLN A 494 -13.19 45.01 28.98
N LYS A 495 -12.00 45.31 29.53
CA LYS A 495 -11.78 46.53 30.34
C LYS A 495 -12.03 47.80 29.53
N GLU A 496 -11.65 47.85 28.26
CA GLU A 496 -11.86 49.01 27.39
C GLU A 496 -13.35 49.23 27.03
N LYS A 497 -14.12 48.16 26.79
CA LYS A 497 -15.59 48.22 26.60
C LYS A 497 -16.31 48.70 27.85
N VAL A 498 -15.93 48.20 29.03
CA VAL A 498 -16.50 48.63 30.32
C VAL A 498 -16.15 50.09 30.61
N MET A 499 -14.97 50.54 30.20
CA MET A 499 -14.52 51.93 30.38
C MET A 499 -15.21 52.89 29.40
N LYS A 500 -15.47 52.48 28.16
CA LYS A 500 -16.26 53.25 27.17
C LYS A 500 -17.76 53.32 27.50
N ALA A 501 -18.32 52.27 28.10
CA ALA A 501 -19.73 52.26 28.55
C ALA A 501 -19.97 53.12 29.81
N ARG A 502 -18.91 53.56 30.51
CA ARG A 502 -18.99 54.38 31.73
C ARG A 502 -18.86 55.90 31.49
N ILE A 503 -18.76 56.37 30.25
CA ILE A 503 -18.72 57.80 29.94
C ILE A 503 -20.13 58.26 29.51
N PRO A 504 -20.87 59.04 30.32
CA PRO A 504 -22.13 59.62 29.88
C PRO A 504 -21.84 60.76 28.89
N MET A 505 -22.57 60.77 27.76
CA MET A 505 -22.54 61.86 26.80
C MET A 505 -22.94 63.17 27.50
N ARG A 506 -22.06 64.18 27.43
CA ARG A 506 -22.37 65.56 27.79
C ARG A 506 -22.09 66.45 26.59
N ASP A 507 -23.03 67.34 26.33
CA ASP A 507 -23.15 68.16 25.14
C ASP A 507 -21.89 68.93 24.76
N SER A 508 -21.73 69.04 23.44
CA SER A 508 -20.73 69.85 22.77
C SER A 508 -20.92 71.34 23.05
N SER A 509 -19.94 71.98 23.70
CA SER A 509 -19.35 73.25 23.26
C SER A 509 -18.37 73.81 24.31
N ASN A 510 -17.27 74.35 23.79
CA ASN A 510 -16.24 75.14 24.47
C ASN A 510 -15.10 74.41 25.22
N ALA A 511 -13.97 74.41 24.52
CA ALA A 511 -12.67 74.91 24.97
C ALA A 511 -11.86 74.07 25.98
N THR A 512 -10.89 73.33 25.42
CA THR A 512 -9.45 73.47 25.70
C THR A 512 -9.03 74.19 26.99
N LYS A 513 -8.41 73.45 27.92
CA LYS A 513 -7.02 73.65 28.38
C LYS A 513 -6.63 72.62 29.47
N PHE A 514 -5.37 72.17 29.40
CA PHE A 514 -4.67 71.20 30.26
C PHE A 514 -5.08 69.73 30.02
N VAL A 515 -4.22 68.81 29.58
CA VAL A 515 -2.87 68.51 30.07
C VAL A 515 -1.94 68.07 28.92
N ALA A 516 -0.71 68.56 28.97
CA ALA A 516 0.37 68.29 28.03
C ALA A 516 1.10 66.96 28.31
N LYS A 517 1.70 66.44 27.23
CA LYS A 517 2.83 65.49 27.15
C LYS A 517 2.60 64.04 27.60
N TRP A 518 2.24 63.20 26.64
CA TRP A 518 3.12 62.12 26.17
C TRP A 518 2.68 61.65 24.77
N LYS A 519 3.57 61.70 23.78
CA LYS A 519 3.33 61.19 22.41
C LYS A 519 4.17 59.92 22.22
N PRO A 520 3.58 58.74 21.96
CA PRO A 520 4.22 57.75 21.13
C PRO A 520 3.93 58.07 19.65
N SER A 521 4.96 57.94 18.82
CA SER A 521 4.92 58.15 17.38
C SER A 521 3.86 57.27 16.70
N LYS A 522 3.10 57.88 15.77
CA LYS A 522 2.11 57.19 14.93
C LYS A 522 2.77 56.03 14.16
N PRO A 523 2.19 54.81 14.15
CA PRO A 523 2.43 53.89 13.06
C PRO A 523 1.71 54.45 11.82
N THR A 524 2.43 54.51 10.72
CA THR A 524 1.94 54.85 9.39
C THR A 524 0.68 54.03 9.08
N GLN A 525 -0.39 54.70 8.67
CA GLN A 525 -1.58 54.05 8.13
C GLN A 525 -1.22 53.44 6.77
N SER A 526 -0.88 52.16 6.75
CA SER A 526 -1.12 51.30 5.59
C SER A 526 -2.50 50.68 5.81
N ALA A 527 -3.39 50.94 4.87
CA ALA A 527 -4.70 50.30 4.78
C ALA A 527 -4.50 48.80 4.58
N ASP A 528 -4.67 48.01 5.64
CA ASP A 528 -5.00 46.60 5.49
C ASP A 528 -5.81 46.15 6.71
N GLY A 529 -7.07 45.81 6.46
CA GLY A 529 -8.00 45.33 7.45
C GLY A 529 -7.93 43.82 7.57
N SER A 530 -7.08 43.31 8.46
CA SER A 530 -7.22 41.92 8.95
C SER A 530 -6.86 41.83 10.44
N PRO A 531 -7.62 41.08 11.26
CA PRO A 531 -7.28 40.84 12.64
C PRO A 531 -6.09 39.88 12.70
N ASN A 532 -4.89 40.45 12.87
CA ASN A 532 -3.61 39.76 12.91
C ASN A 532 -3.57 38.71 14.06
N THR A 533 -3.99 37.49 13.75
CA THR A 533 -3.93 36.29 14.58
C THR A 533 -2.57 35.66 14.32
N MET A 534 -1.61 35.85 15.22
CA MET A 534 -0.33 35.12 15.15
C MET A 534 -0.64 33.63 15.34
N ARG A 535 -0.46 32.87 14.26
CA ARG A 535 -0.85 31.45 14.13
C ARG A 535 0.35 30.56 14.36
N ALA A 536 0.15 29.47 15.08
CA ALA A 536 1.11 28.38 15.10
C ALA A 536 1.14 27.70 13.71
N PRO A 537 2.32 27.38 13.17
CA PRO A 537 2.45 26.66 11.92
C PRO A 537 1.85 25.25 12.02
N ILE A 538 1.48 24.66 10.89
CA ILE A 538 0.93 23.30 10.84
C ILE A 538 2.09 22.32 10.86
N LEU A 539 2.05 21.31 11.72
CA LEU A 539 3.13 20.33 11.81
C LEU A 539 3.01 19.30 10.67
N LEU A 540 4.12 19.06 9.96
CA LEU A 540 4.26 17.97 8.99
C LEU A 540 5.34 16.99 9.49
N LEU A 541 4.91 15.77 9.82
CA LEU A 541 5.78 14.67 10.20
C LEU A 541 6.20 13.89 8.96
N THR A 542 7.48 13.97 8.59
CA THR A 542 8.03 13.29 7.39
C THR A 542 8.95 12.15 7.80
N GLY A 543 9.12 11.12 6.97
CA GLY A 543 10.05 10.03 7.24
C GLY A 543 9.56 8.68 6.72
N PRO A 544 10.35 7.61 6.82
CA PRO A 544 9.96 6.29 6.31
C PRO A 544 8.74 5.69 7.05
N PRO A 545 8.08 4.67 6.49
CA PRO A 545 6.96 4.01 7.16
C PRO A 545 7.43 3.28 8.43
N GLY A 546 6.58 3.28 9.46
CA GLY A 546 6.86 2.55 10.70
C GLY A 546 7.79 3.26 11.70
N VAL A 547 8.10 4.54 11.52
CA VAL A 547 8.87 5.38 12.49
C VAL A 547 8.01 6.04 13.57
N GLY A 548 6.75 5.62 13.73
CA GLY A 548 5.88 6.13 14.79
C GLY A 548 5.21 7.49 14.55
N LYS A 549 5.18 8.02 13.31
CA LYS A 549 4.52 9.31 12.95
C LYS A 549 3.10 9.45 13.54
N THR A 550 2.23 8.46 13.26
CA THR A 550 0.85 8.43 13.75
C THR A 550 0.77 8.34 15.28
N SER A 551 1.63 7.52 15.90
CA SER A 551 1.65 7.36 17.35
C SER A 551 2.14 8.63 18.06
N LEU A 552 3.04 9.38 17.44
CA LEU A 552 3.55 10.64 17.96
C LEU A 552 2.46 11.72 17.91
N ALA A 553 1.70 11.81 16.82
CA ALA A 553 0.53 12.70 16.75
C ALA A 553 -0.53 12.35 17.83
N GLN A 554 -0.74 11.06 18.11
CA GLN A 554 -1.62 10.60 19.17
C GLN A 554 -1.11 11.00 20.56
N SER A 555 0.20 10.89 20.82
CA SER A 555 0.82 11.32 22.09
C SER A 555 0.74 12.84 22.29
N VAL A 556 0.85 13.63 21.22
CA VAL A 556 0.59 15.08 21.26
C VAL A 556 -0.86 15.37 21.65
N ALA A 557 -1.82 14.61 21.12
CA ALA A 557 -3.23 14.77 21.46
C ALA A 557 -3.54 14.40 22.92
N SER A 558 -2.99 13.29 23.42
CA SER A 558 -3.16 12.86 24.82
C SER A 558 -2.54 13.86 25.79
N THR A 559 -1.35 14.38 25.46
CA THR A 559 -0.67 15.44 26.22
C THR A 559 -1.50 16.72 26.30
N LEU A 560 -2.18 17.09 25.22
CA LEU A 560 -3.07 18.25 25.17
C LEU A 560 -4.44 17.98 25.81
N GLY A 561 -4.74 16.74 26.18
CA GLY A 561 -6.07 16.33 26.66
C GLY A 561 -7.17 16.49 25.60
N ARG A 562 -6.82 16.45 24.32
CA ARG A 562 -7.74 16.63 23.18
C ARG A 562 -8.12 15.29 22.57
N LYS A 563 -9.35 15.21 22.02
CA LYS A 563 -9.78 14.03 21.24
C LYS A 563 -8.93 13.91 19.98
N PHE A 564 -8.56 12.69 19.63
CA PHE A 564 -7.72 12.39 18.47
C PHE A 564 -8.57 11.74 17.36
N GLN A 565 -8.46 12.26 16.14
CA GLN A 565 -9.10 11.68 14.96
C GLN A 565 -8.11 11.58 13.81
N ARG A 566 -8.06 10.41 13.17
CA ARG A 566 -7.24 10.18 11.97
C ARG A 566 -8.11 10.25 10.72
N VAL A 567 -7.61 10.92 9.69
CA VAL A 567 -8.20 11.03 8.35
C VAL A 567 -7.12 10.64 7.34
N SER A 568 -7.38 9.59 6.55
CA SER A 568 -6.45 9.15 5.50
C SER A 568 -6.72 9.93 4.23
N LEU A 569 -5.69 10.55 3.66
CA LEU A 569 -5.77 11.31 2.41
C LEU A 569 -5.20 10.54 1.20
N GLY A 570 -4.53 9.43 1.45
CA GLY A 570 -3.99 8.57 0.39
C GLY A 570 -5.09 8.05 -0.54
N GLY A 571 -4.89 8.25 -1.85
CA GLY A 571 -5.82 7.82 -2.90
C GLY A 571 -7.02 8.75 -3.13
N LEU A 572 -7.06 9.92 -2.50
CA LEU A 572 -8.07 10.94 -2.78
C LEU A 572 -7.77 11.64 -4.11
N ASN A 573 -8.78 11.67 -4.99
CA ASN A 573 -8.68 12.26 -6.32
C ASN A 573 -9.69 13.40 -6.56
N ASP A 574 -10.66 13.61 -5.66
CA ASP A 574 -11.75 14.57 -5.81
C ASP A 574 -11.85 15.52 -4.59
N PHE A 575 -12.14 16.79 -4.83
CA PHE A 575 -12.39 17.78 -3.77
C PHE A 575 -13.65 17.45 -2.97
N ALA A 576 -14.61 16.73 -3.57
CA ALA A 576 -15.89 16.38 -2.95
C ALA A 576 -15.71 15.46 -1.73
N ASP A 577 -14.64 14.68 -1.66
CA ASP A 577 -14.37 13.82 -0.50
C ASP A 577 -14.02 14.65 0.75
N LEU A 578 -13.32 15.78 0.56
CA LEU A 578 -12.94 16.69 1.64
C LEU A 578 -14.07 17.64 2.04
N LYS A 579 -14.79 18.21 1.06
CA LYS A 579 -15.86 19.22 1.27
C LYS A 579 -17.29 18.68 1.25
N GLY A 580 -17.46 17.39 0.99
CA GLY A 580 -18.76 16.76 0.84
C GLY A 580 -19.46 17.08 -0.48
N HIS A 581 -20.60 16.41 -0.67
CA HIS A 581 -21.48 16.62 -1.81
C HIS A 581 -22.60 17.61 -1.46
N ARG A 582 -23.09 18.36 -2.45
CA ARG A 582 -24.30 19.17 -2.28
C ARG A 582 -25.48 18.26 -1.93
N ARG A 583 -26.33 18.70 -1.00
CA ARG A 583 -27.52 17.95 -0.51
C ARG A 583 -28.49 17.52 -1.62
N THR A 584 -28.47 18.20 -2.75
CA THR A 584 -29.31 17.90 -3.91
C THR A 584 -28.94 16.60 -4.62
N TYR A 585 -27.76 16.03 -4.32
CA TYR A 585 -27.34 14.74 -4.86
C TYR A 585 -27.93 13.58 -4.06
N VAL A 586 -28.40 12.54 -4.77
CA VAL A 586 -28.91 11.31 -4.14
C VAL A 586 -27.73 10.58 -3.50
N GLY A 587 -27.83 10.32 -2.20
CA GLY A 587 -26.72 9.75 -1.42
C GLY A 587 -25.63 10.78 -1.08
N ALA A 588 -25.97 12.07 -0.98
CA ALA A 588 -25.04 13.10 -0.52
C ALA A 588 -24.53 12.79 0.89
N ILE A 589 -23.22 12.91 1.07
CA ILE A 589 -22.51 12.65 2.32
C ILE A 589 -21.70 13.91 2.66
N PRO A 590 -21.59 14.30 3.95
CA PRO A 590 -20.70 15.38 4.38
C PRO A 590 -19.22 15.03 4.16
N GLY A 591 -18.37 16.05 4.02
CA GLY A 591 -16.94 15.87 3.79
C GLY A 591 -16.22 15.18 4.95
N LEU A 592 -15.04 14.62 4.68
CA LEU A 592 -14.22 13.89 5.65
C LEU A 592 -13.92 14.71 6.92
N ILE A 593 -13.74 16.03 6.81
CA ILE A 593 -13.49 16.91 7.96
C ILE A 593 -14.70 16.99 8.89
N VAL A 594 -15.90 17.16 8.31
CA VAL A 594 -17.15 17.17 9.09
C VAL A 594 -17.39 15.81 9.73
N GLN A 595 -17.15 14.71 9.01
CA GLN A 595 -17.23 13.38 9.58
C GLN A 595 -16.23 13.16 10.72
N ALA A 596 -15.03 13.71 10.61
CA ALA A 596 -14.01 13.67 11.66
C ALA A 596 -14.48 14.41 12.92
N LEU A 597 -15.06 15.61 12.77
CA LEU A 597 -15.69 16.35 13.87
C LEU A 597 -16.82 15.56 14.53
N ARG A 598 -17.67 14.95 13.70
CA ARG A 598 -18.79 14.12 14.16
C ARG A 598 -18.34 12.90 14.97
N ARG A 599 -17.25 12.25 14.57
CA ARG A 599 -16.68 11.12 15.33
C ARG A 599 -15.97 11.58 16.60
N ALA A 600 -15.32 12.74 16.56
CA ALA A 600 -14.60 13.28 17.70
C ALA A 600 -15.54 13.77 18.83
N GLN A 601 -16.77 14.17 18.49
CA GLN A 601 -17.76 14.73 19.45
C GLN A 601 -17.14 15.86 20.30
N SER A 602 -16.26 16.65 19.69
CA SER A 602 -15.52 17.73 20.31
C SER A 602 -15.22 18.81 19.26
N SER A 603 -15.28 20.08 19.66
CA SER A 603 -15.03 21.25 18.80
C SER A 603 -13.55 21.60 18.65
N ASN A 604 -12.68 21.06 19.50
CA ASN A 604 -11.23 21.30 19.49
C ASN A 604 -10.37 20.02 19.40
N PRO A 605 -10.67 19.06 18.50
CA PRO A 605 -9.88 17.83 18.36
C PRO A 605 -8.51 18.09 17.73
N VAL A 606 -7.63 17.11 17.86
CA VAL A 606 -6.44 16.96 17.02
C VAL A 606 -6.81 16.08 15.84
N ILE A 607 -6.72 16.62 14.62
CA ILE A 607 -6.98 15.87 13.39
C ILE A 607 -5.65 15.56 12.71
N LEU A 608 -5.35 14.28 12.58
CA LEU A 608 -4.20 13.78 11.83
C LEU A 608 -4.61 13.54 10.37
N LEU A 609 -4.01 14.30 9.46
CA LEU A 609 -4.09 14.14 8.01
C LEU A 609 -2.96 13.20 7.57
N ASP A 610 -3.31 11.95 7.29
CA ASP A 610 -2.36 10.87 7.01
C ASP A 610 -2.12 10.73 5.49
N GLU A 611 -0.85 10.55 5.08
CA GLU A 611 -0.46 10.35 3.67
C GLU A 611 -0.80 11.53 2.74
N VAL A 612 -0.43 12.75 3.13
CA VAL A 612 -0.63 13.98 2.33
C VAL A 612 0.17 13.94 1.01
N ASP A 613 1.25 13.17 0.96
CA ASP A 613 2.07 12.95 -0.23
C ASP A 613 1.37 12.11 -1.31
N LYS A 614 0.38 11.29 -0.94
CA LYS A 614 -0.32 10.37 -1.84
C LYS A 614 -1.64 10.90 -2.39
N ILE A 615 -1.78 12.21 -2.45
CA ILE A 615 -2.95 12.86 -3.02
C ILE A 615 -2.84 12.81 -4.55
N GLY A 616 -3.88 12.36 -5.22
CA GLY A 616 -3.88 12.20 -6.68
C GLY A 616 -3.73 13.54 -7.39
N GLY A 617 -2.87 13.56 -8.41
CA GLY A 617 -2.70 14.72 -9.29
C GLY A 617 -4.01 15.11 -9.98
N ALA A 618 -4.11 16.40 -10.32
CA ALA A 618 -5.33 17.07 -10.80
C ALA A 618 -6.21 16.22 -11.73
N SER A 619 -7.30 15.69 -11.17
CA SER A 619 -8.37 15.09 -11.95
C SER A 619 -9.21 16.18 -12.61
N ARG A 620 -9.93 15.81 -13.67
CA ARG A 620 -10.80 16.71 -14.46
C ARG A 620 -11.91 17.37 -13.62
N ASN A 621 -12.16 16.88 -12.39
CA ASN A 621 -13.20 17.35 -11.48
C ASN A 621 -12.72 18.34 -10.40
N GLY A 622 -11.41 18.62 -10.28
CA GLY A 622 -10.89 19.62 -9.35
C GLY A 622 -9.63 19.16 -8.59
N ASN A 623 -8.91 20.13 -8.01
CA ASN A 623 -7.68 19.84 -7.27
C ASN A 623 -7.98 19.66 -5.75
N PRO A 624 -7.85 18.44 -5.18
CA PRO A 624 -8.03 18.21 -3.73
C PRO A 624 -7.04 19.03 -2.88
N GLU A 625 -5.87 19.39 -3.41
CA GLU A 625 -4.89 20.24 -2.72
C GLU A 625 -5.46 21.64 -2.44
N ALA A 626 -6.29 22.18 -3.33
CA ALA A 626 -6.92 23.48 -3.14
C ALA A 626 -7.93 23.45 -1.98
N ALA A 627 -8.65 22.34 -1.81
CA ALA A 627 -9.54 22.14 -0.67
C ALA A 627 -8.74 22.02 0.65
N LEU A 628 -7.59 21.34 0.62
CA LEU A 628 -6.69 21.29 1.79
C LEU A 628 -6.12 22.66 2.13
N LEU A 629 -5.77 23.47 1.14
CA LEU A 629 -5.33 24.84 1.38
C LEU A 629 -6.41 25.64 2.10
N GLU A 630 -7.68 25.52 1.73
CA GLU A 630 -8.78 26.21 2.43
C GLU A 630 -8.99 25.72 3.87
N ILE A 631 -8.83 24.42 4.11
CA ILE A 631 -8.96 23.81 5.45
C ILE A 631 -7.80 24.22 6.36
N LEU A 632 -6.59 24.24 5.81
CA LEU A 632 -5.34 24.45 6.55
C LEU A 632 -4.99 25.93 6.69
N ASP A 633 -5.35 26.77 5.72
CA ASP A 633 -5.07 28.20 5.75
C ASP A 633 -5.83 28.85 6.90
N PRO A 634 -5.16 29.42 7.90
CA PRO A 634 -5.88 29.95 9.04
C PRO A 634 -6.65 31.25 8.74
N GLU A 635 -6.50 31.85 7.54
CA GLU A 635 -7.37 32.97 7.09
C GLU A 635 -8.72 32.48 6.61
N GLN A 636 -8.76 31.25 6.09
CA GLN A 636 -9.95 30.69 5.46
C GLN A 636 -10.64 29.67 6.39
N ASN A 637 -9.90 29.00 7.27
CA ASN A 637 -10.41 27.92 8.11
C ASN A 637 -11.51 28.33 9.10
N SER A 638 -11.59 29.62 9.48
CA SER A 638 -12.68 30.13 10.33
C SER A 638 -14.02 30.21 9.61
N ASN A 639 -14.00 30.20 8.27
CA ASN A 639 -15.17 30.31 7.41
C ASN A 639 -15.22 29.16 6.41
N PHE A 640 -14.84 27.95 6.83
CA PHE A 640 -14.81 26.76 5.98
C PHE A 640 -16.23 26.35 5.58
N GLN A 641 -16.49 26.22 4.28
CA GLN A 641 -17.82 25.86 3.77
C GLN A 641 -17.83 24.44 3.20
N ASP A 642 -18.48 23.53 3.93
CA ASP A 642 -18.81 22.19 3.43
C ASP A 642 -20.07 22.26 2.54
N HIS A 643 -20.05 21.58 1.40
CA HIS A 643 -21.13 21.60 0.41
C HIS A 643 -22.40 20.89 0.89
N TYR A 644 -22.26 19.92 1.78
CA TYR A 644 -23.39 19.23 2.41
C TYR A 644 -24.01 20.14 3.47
N ILE A 645 -23.22 20.82 4.29
CA ILE A 645 -23.72 21.69 5.36
C ILE A 645 -24.23 23.02 4.82
N GLY A 646 -23.64 23.58 3.76
CA GLY A 646 -24.16 24.76 3.06
C GLY A 646 -23.99 26.10 3.79
N PHE A 647 -23.41 26.13 4.99
CA PHE A 647 -23.05 27.34 5.74
C PHE A 647 -21.67 27.17 6.40
N PRO A 648 -20.97 28.27 6.77
CA PRO A 648 -19.59 28.19 7.22
C PRO A 648 -19.46 27.61 8.64
N ILE A 649 -18.38 26.82 8.83
CA ILE A 649 -17.96 26.21 10.08
C ILE A 649 -16.59 26.77 10.47
N ASP A 650 -16.42 27.06 11.75
CA ASP A 650 -15.14 27.52 12.30
C ASP A 650 -14.24 26.32 12.66
N LEU A 651 -13.16 26.13 11.89
CA LEU A 651 -12.13 25.11 12.15
C LEU A 651 -10.93 25.66 12.93
N SER A 652 -10.92 26.94 13.34
CA SER A 652 -9.75 27.60 13.92
C SER A 652 -9.26 27.01 15.25
N GLN A 653 -10.11 26.24 15.95
CA GLN A 653 -9.77 25.59 17.23
C GLN A 653 -9.15 24.20 17.07
N ILE A 654 -9.23 23.64 15.86
CA ILE A 654 -8.71 22.31 15.53
C ILE A 654 -7.20 22.40 15.37
N LEU A 655 -6.48 21.42 15.93
CA LEU A 655 -5.05 21.27 15.68
C LEU A 655 -4.86 20.26 14.55
N PHE A 656 -4.34 20.71 13.41
CA PHE A 656 -3.99 19.83 12.29
C PHE A 656 -2.54 19.36 12.41
N ILE A 657 -2.34 18.06 12.25
CA ILE A 657 -1.02 17.43 12.10
C ILE A 657 -1.05 16.63 10.81
N CYS A 658 -0.05 16.80 9.95
CA CYS A 658 0.09 16.10 8.69
C CYS A 658 1.18 15.03 8.78
N THR A 659 1.02 13.92 8.06
CA THR A 659 2.10 12.96 7.83
C THR A 659 2.39 12.83 6.34
N ALA A 660 3.65 12.57 6.02
CA ALA A 660 4.09 12.17 4.69
C ALA A 660 5.25 11.19 4.79
N ASN A 661 5.46 10.40 3.74
CA ASN A 661 6.69 9.62 3.59
C ASN A 661 7.74 10.47 2.86
N ASN A 662 7.36 11.09 1.75
CA ASN A 662 8.23 11.92 0.93
C ASN A 662 7.78 13.38 0.95
N GLN A 663 8.61 14.28 1.50
CA GLN A 663 8.30 15.72 1.55
C GLN A 663 8.33 16.40 0.16
N TRP A 664 8.94 15.76 -0.82
CA TRP A 664 9.12 16.31 -2.18
C TRP A 664 7.90 16.10 -3.08
N GLU A 665 7.06 15.10 -2.76
CA GLU A 665 5.82 14.81 -3.49
C GLU A 665 4.69 15.78 -3.12
N ILE A 666 4.81 16.48 -2.00
CA ILE A 666 3.83 17.47 -1.53
C ILE A 666 3.96 18.75 -2.37
N CYS A 667 2.83 19.34 -2.76
CA CYS A 667 2.83 20.57 -3.53
C CYS A 667 3.53 21.73 -2.76
N PRO A 668 4.34 22.57 -3.45
CA PRO A 668 5.06 23.67 -2.80
C PRO A 668 4.18 24.62 -1.97
N PRO A 669 2.96 25.01 -2.42
CA PRO A 669 2.09 25.89 -1.62
C PRO A 669 1.67 25.32 -0.26
N LEU A 670 1.46 24.01 -0.17
CA LEU A 670 1.16 23.35 1.10
C LEU A 670 2.41 23.21 1.96
N ARG A 671 3.53 22.78 1.34
CA ARG A 671 4.79 22.57 2.03
C ARG A 671 5.33 23.84 2.69
N ASP A 672 5.25 24.98 2.02
CA ASP A 672 5.75 26.26 2.53
C ASP A 672 4.96 26.78 3.75
N ARG A 673 3.72 26.29 3.94
CA ARG A 673 2.85 26.63 5.07
C ARG A 673 2.97 25.65 6.24
N MET A 674 3.72 24.57 6.06
CA MET A 674 3.92 23.53 7.06
C MET A 674 5.31 23.60 7.66
N GLU A 675 5.38 23.33 8.96
CA GLU A 675 6.62 23.13 9.67
C GLU A 675 7.03 21.66 9.57
N ILE A 676 8.12 21.40 8.85
CA ILE A 676 8.61 20.06 8.58
C ILE A 676 9.41 19.53 9.77
N ILE A 677 9.00 18.39 10.30
CA ILE A 677 9.72 17.63 11.33
C ILE A 677 10.11 16.27 10.72
N PRO A 678 11.37 16.07 10.31
CA PRO A 678 11.83 14.80 9.77
C PRO A 678 12.08 13.78 10.88
N LEU A 679 11.46 12.61 10.75
CA LEU A 679 11.71 11.43 11.56
C LEU A 679 12.68 10.51 10.81
N ALA A 680 13.85 10.31 11.39
CA ALA A 680 14.82 9.33 10.91
C ALA A 680 14.36 7.90 11.21
N GLY A 681 14.97 6.94 10.52
CA GLY A 681 14.88 5.52 10.87
C GLY A 681 15.50 5.23 12.24
N TYR A 682 15.20 4.04 12.77
CA TYR A 682 15.78 3.59 14.03
C TYR A 682 17.04 2.74 13.78
N SER A 683 18.06 2.96 14.59
CA SER A 683 19.19 2.04 14.68
C SER A 683 18.75 0.69 15.28
N TYR A 684 19.49 -0.38 15.01
CA TYR A 684 19.16 -1.72 15.53
C TYR A 684 19.11 -1.77 17.07
N TYR A 685 19.97 -1.03 17.76
CA TYR A 685 19.92 -0.90 19.21
C TYR A 685 18.70 -0.12 19.71
N GLU A 686 18.27 0.92 18.99
CA GLU A 686 17.01 1.60 19.29
C GLU A 686 15.82 0.67 19.06
N LYS A 687 15.82 -0.11 17.98
CA LYS A 687 14.79 -1.13 17.73
C LYS A 687 14.71 -2.16 18.85
N LEU A 688 15.86 -2.59 19.39
CA LEU A 688 15.92 -3.51 20.52
C LEU A 688 15.25 -2.91 21.77
N GLU A 689 15.60 -1.68 22.12
CA GLU A 689 15.02 -0.97 23.27
C GLU A 689 13.51 -0.69 23.08
N ILE A 690 13.11 -0.31 21.87
CA ILE A 690 11.70 -0.13 21.50
C ILE A 690 10.94 -1.46 21.63
N CYS A 691 11.54 -2.55 21.15
CA CYS A 691 10.93 -3.87 21.18
C CYS A 691 10.61 -4.30 22.61
N LYS A 692 11.60 -4.18 23.51
CA LYS A 692 11.46 -4.52 24.93
C LYS A 692 10.43 -3.66 25.65
N LYS A 693 10.52 -2.33 25.52
CA LYS A 693 9.71 -1.39 26.30
C LYS A 693 8.28 -1.26 25.80
N PHE A 694 8.06 -1.39 24.50
CA PHE A 694 6.78 -1.05 23.86
C PHE A 694 6.15 -2.21 23.11
N ILE A 695 6.89 -2.87 22.21
CA ILE A 695 6.30 -3.84 21.28
C ILE A 695 5.89 -5.12 22.02
N ILE A 696 6.78 -5.71 22.82
CA ILE A 696 6.49 -6.96 23.54
C ILE A 696 5.30 -6.80 24.49
N PRO A 697 5.25 -5.81 25.41
CA PRO A 697 4.10 -5.64 26.30
C PRO A 697 2.79 -5.41 25.54
N ARG A 698 2.85 -4.62 24.45
CA ARG A 698 1.67 -4.35 23.61
C ARG A 698 1.17 -5.61 22.92
N GLN A 699 2.06 -6.41 22.34
CA GLN A 699 1.70 -7.65 21.63
C GLN A 699 1.23 -8.75 22.59
N VAL A 700 1.83 -8.88 23.77
CA VAL A 700 1.38 -9.79 24.83
C VAL A 700 -0.07 -9.47 25.22
N LYS A 701 -0.38 -8.19 25.48
CA LYS A 701 -1.73 -7.73 25.82
C LYS A 701 -2.73 -7.92 24.67
N GLN A 702 -2.33 -7.65 23.42
CA GLN A 702 -3.20 -7.84 22.25
C GLN A 702 -3.57 -9.31 22.00
N ASN A 703 -2.68 -10.24 22.35
CA ASN A 703 -2.92 -11.68 22.21
C ASN A 703 -3.48 -12.33 23.49
N ALA A 704 -3.98 -11.51 24.44
CA ALA A 704 -4.59 -11.95 25.70
C ALA A 704 -3.67 -12.82 26.58
N LEU A 705 -2.35 -12.65 26.49
CA LEU A 705 -1.37 -13.31 27.35
C LEU A 705 -1.08 -12.45 28.60
N GLN A 706 -0.77 -13.10 29.73
CA GLN A 706 -0.33 -12.41 30.95
C GLN A 706 1.11 -11.89 30.82
N GLU A 707 1.42 -10.82 31.56
CA GLU A 707 2.77 -10.26 31.59
C GLU A 707 3.78 -11.30 32.11
N GLY A 708 4.87 -11.48 31.37
CA GLY A 708 5.93 -12.44 31.70
C GLY A 708 5.81 -13.81 31.02
N LEU A 709 4.66 -14.14 30.40
CA LEU A 709 4.51 -15.41 29.65
C LEU A 709 5.36 -15.48 28.38
N VAL A 710 5.73 -14.34 27.80
CA VAL A 710 6.63 -14.28 26.63
C VAL A 710 7.78 -13.34 26.95
N GLN A 711 9.00 -13.88 26.91
CA GLN A 711 10.23 -13.15 27.13
C GLN A 711 11.23 -13.44 26.01
N LEU A 712 11.80 -12.38 25.44
CA LEU A 712 12.82 -12.43 24.40
C LEU A 712 14.09 -11.79 24.97
N ASP A 713 15.21 -12.48 24.83
CA ASP A 713 16.53 -11.98 25.20
C ASP A 713 17.09 -11.01 24.14
N ASP A 714 17.98 -10.13 24.58
CA ASP A 714 18.65 -9.11 23.77
C ASP A 714 19.21 -9.63 22.45
N PRO A 715 19.99 -10.74 22.41
CA PRO A 715 20.57 -11.20 21.17
C PRO A 715 19.50 -11.81 20.24
N THR A 716 18.41 -12.39 20.76
CA THR A 716 17.26 -12.84 19.95
C THR A 716 16.54 -11.67 19.30
N ILE A 717 16.27 -10.59 20.05
CA ILE A 717 15.65 -9.37 19.50
C ILE A 717 16.57 -8.74 18.45
N LEU A 718 17.87 -8.68 18.73
CA LEU A 718 18.84 -8.14 17.79
C LEU A 718 18.88 -8.97 16.49
N LYS A 719 18.88 -10.31 16.61
CA LYS A 719 18.80 -11.21 15.45
C LYS A 719 17.51 -11.03 14.65
N LEU A 720 16.37 -10.86 15.31
CA LEU A 720 15.11 -10.52 14.66
C LEU A 720 15.23 -9.21 13.86
N ALA A 721 15.81 -8.18 14.48
CA ALA A 721 15.97 -6.88 13.84
C ALA A 721 16.99 -6.90 12.68
N THR A 722 18.01 -7.75 12.71
CA THR A 722 19.07 -7.78 11.69
C THR A 722 18.82 -8.78 10.56
N GLU A 723 18.40 -10.00 10.87
CA GLU A 723 18.29 -11.09 9.88
C GLU A 723 16.85 -11.29 9.38
N TYR A 724 15.86 -10.97 10.22
CA TYR A 724 14.45 -11.19 9.86
C TYR A 724 13.73 -9.94 9.37
N THR A 725 14.32 -8.75 9.56
CA THR A 725 13.73 -7.49 9.07
C THR A 725 14.70 -6.71 8.21
N ASN A 726 14.20 -6.17 7.09
CA ASN A 726 14.91 -5.21 6.26
C ASN A 726 14.03 -3.96 6.05
N GLU A 727 14.04 -3.08 7.04
CA GLU A 727 13.30 -1.81 7.02
C GLU A 727 13.99 -0.82 7.97
N SER A 728 13.75 0.48 7.82
CA SER A 728 14.21 1.50 8.78
C SER A 728 13.26 1.71 9.96
N GLY A 729 11.98 1.39 9.79
CA GLY A 729 10.97 1.41 10.84
C GLY A 729 10.98 0.15 11.72
N ILE A 730 9.90 0.00 12.51
CA ILE A 730 9.65 -1.17 13.38
C ILE A 730 8.42 -1.99 12.98
N ARG A 731 7.80 -1.72 11.82
CA ARG A 731 6.53 -2.33 11.42
C ARG A 731 6.67 -3.84 11.16
N SER A 732 7.68 -4.25 10.41
CA SER A 732 8.00 -5.65 10.15
C SER A 732 8.49 -6.34 11.42
N LEU A 733 9.30 -5.66 12.25
CA LEU A 733 9.72 -6.18 13.55
C LEU A 733 8.51 -6.47 14.45
N GLU A 734 7.56 -5.54 14.53
CA GLU A 734 6.32 -5.72 15.28
C GLU A 734 5.49 -6.89 14.73
N ARG A 735 5.37 -7.06 13.41
CA ARG A 735 4.67 -8.19 12.80
C ARG A 735 5.30 -9.53 13.20
N LEU A 736 6.63 -9.62 13.22
CA LEU A 736 7.33 -10.83 13.63
C LEU A 736 7.12 -11.14 15.11
N VAL A 737 7.27 -10.14 15.99
CA VAL A 737 7.01 -10.30 17.42
C VAL A 737 5.55 -10.70 17.67
N SER A 738 4.60 -10.12 16.92
CA SER A 738 3.18 -10.50 16.97
C SER A 738 2.95 -11.96 16.55
N SER A 739 3.66 -12.44 15.53
CA SER A 739 3.62 -13.85 15.14
C SER A 739 4.21 -14.76 16.22
N ILE A 740 5.33 -14.40 16.84
CA ILE A 740 5.89 -15.15 17.98
C ILE A 740 4.89 -15.21 19.14
N CYS A 741 4.29 -14.08 19.52
CA CYS A 741 3.30 -14.01 20.59
C CYS A 741 2.07 -14.88 20.28
N ARG A 742 1.58 -14.87 19.03
CA ARG A 742 0.48 -15.73 18.59
C ARG A 742 0.84 -17.21 18.65
N SER A 743 2.01 -17.60 18.17
CA SER A 743 2.46 -18.99 18.25
C SER A 743 2.64 -19.45 19.70
N LYS A 744 3.13 -18.57 20.58
CA LYS A 744 3.18 -18.82 22.03
C LYS A 744 1.81 -18.91 22.68
N ALA A 745 0.82 -18.14 22.21
CA ALA A 745 -0.55 -18.26 22.67
C ALA A 745 -1.19 -19.60 22.27
N ILE A 746 -0.90 -20.08 21.05
CA ILE A 746 -1.33 -21.42 20.62
C ILE A 746 -0.65 -22.51 21.47
N GLU A 747 0.66 -22.41 21.70
CA GLU A 747 1.40 -23.34 22.57
C GLU A 747 0.82 -23.36 23.99
N TYR A 748 0.47 -22.19 24.54
CA TYR A 748 -0.15 -22.07 25.86
C TYR A 748 -1.56 -22.67 25.90
N SER A 749 -2.41 -22.36 24.91
CA SER A 749 -3.78 -22.86 24.83
C SER A 749 -3.84 -24.39 24.74
N ASN A 750 -2.99 -24.99 23.88
CA ASN A 750 -2.95 -26.44 23.73
C ASN A 750 -2.53 -27.16 25.02
N LEU A 751 -1.66 -26.54 25.84
CA LEU A 751 -1.26 -27.10 27.13
C LEU A 751 -2.33 -26.92 28.21
N MET A 752 -3.09 -25.82 28.16
CA MET A 752 -4.26 -25.64 29.04
C MET A 752 -5.34 -26.70 28.76
N ASP A 753 -5.63 -27.04 27.50
CA ASP A 753 -6.61 -28.09 27.17
C ASP A 753 -6.26 -29.47 27.76
N THR A 754 -4.98 -29.70 28.10
CA THR A 754 -4.51 -30.93 28.74
C THR A 754 -4.52 -30.89 30.28
N CYS A 755 -4.69 -29.71 30.89
CA CYS A 755 -4.64 -29.50 32.34
C CYS A 755 -6.01 -29.04 32.86
N ASN A 756 -6.62 -29.77 33.80
CA ASN A 756 -7.94 -29.42 34.40
C ASN A 756 -7.90 -28.22 35.38
N ASP A 757 -6.81 -27.45 35.43
CA ASP A 757 -6.61 -26.37 36.41
C ASP A 757 -6.25 -25.05 35.71
N ASP A 758 -7.20 -24.11 35.69
CA ASP A 758 -7.09 -22.81 35.02
C ASP A 758 -6.18 -21.80 35.76
N THR A 759 -5.71 -22.14 36.96
CA THR A 759 -5.05 -21.19 37.86
C THR A 759 -3.53 -21.24 37.87
N SER A 760 -2.93 -22.28 37.28
CA SER A 760 -1.47 -22.46 37.26
C SER A 760 -0.91 -22.54 35.84
N ILE A 761 0.33 -22.07 35.65
CA ILE A 761 1.02 -22.16 34.35
C ILE A 761 1.18 -23.65 34.02
N PRO A 762 0.72 -24.12 32.84
CA PRO A 762 0.77 -25.53 32.48
C PRO A 762 2.19 -26.12 32.56
N SER A 763 2.32 -27.33 33.11
CA SER A 763 3.62 -28.02 33.22
C SER A 763 4.21 -28.29 31.83
N GLY A 764 5.31 -27.62 31.49
CA GLY A 764 5.99 -27.74 30.20
C GLY A 764 5.99 -26.47 29.34
N TYR A 765 5.27 -25.42 29.73
CA TYR A 765 5.32 -24.13 29.04
C TYR A 765 6.62 -23.38 29.32
N THR A 766 7.36 -23.03 28.27
CA THR A 766 8.56 -22.19 28.36
C THR A 766 8.22 -20.75 27.98
N SER A 767 8.42 -19.83 28.91
CA SER A 767 8.16 -18.40 28.67
C SER A 767 9.27 -17.70 27.85
N TYR A 768 10.49 -18.23 27.92
CA TYR A 768 11.64 -17.67 27.21
C TYR A 768 11.72 -18.22 25.79
N VAL A 769 11.92 -17.33 24.82
CA VAL A 769 12.18 -17.65 23.41
C VAL A 769 13.62 -17.32 23.10
N THR A 770 14.41 -18.33 22.74
CA THR A 770 15.83 -18.18 22.41
C THR A 770 16.04 -18.08 20.89
N ILE A 771 17.28 -17.79 20.48
CA ILE A 771 17.68 -17.74 19.07
C ILE A 771 17.38 -19.04 18.32
N GLU A 772 17.52 -20.18 19.00
CA GLU A 772 17.31 -21.52 18.42
C GLU A 772 15.82 -21.82 18.21
N ASP A 773 14.94 -21.16 18.96
CA ASP A 773 13.49 -21.33 18.85
C ASP A 773 12.87 -20.47 17.73
N LEU A 774 13.58 -19.45 17.23
CA LEU A 774 13.05 -18.56 16.20
C LEU A 774 12.53 -19.30 14.95
N PRO A 775 13.27 -20.28 14.37
CA PRO A 775 12.78 -21.04 13.22
C PRO A 775 11.47 -21.79 13.47
N ARG A 776 11.22 -22.23 14.71
CA ARG A 776 9.98 -22.90 15.11
C ARG A 776 8.76 -21.97 15.01
N TYR A 777 8.94 -20.68 15.33
CA TYR A 777 7.82 -19.74 15.43
C TYR A 777 7.58 -18.89 14.18
N ILE A 778 8.66 -18.48 13.50
CA ILE A 778 8.61 -17.54 12.38
C ILE A 778 9.28 -18.07 11.11
N GLY A 779 9.77 -19.31 11.13
CA GLY A 779 10.52 -19.90 10.03
C GLY A 779 11.98 -19.43 9.98
N TYR A 780 12.70 -19.90 8.96
CA TYR A 780 14.09 -19.47 8.73
C TYR A 780 14.13 -18.01 8.29
N ALA A 781 15.21 -17.31 8.65
CA ALA A 781 15.44 -15.94 8.22
C ALA A 781 15.42 -15.86 6.69
N GLY A 782 14.50 -15.06 6.14
CA GLY A 782 14.40 -14.83 4.69
C GLY A 782 15.61 -14.07 4.14
N HIS A 783 16.27 -13.27 4.99
CA HIS A 783 17.56 -12.69 4.71
C HIS A 783 18.61 -13.45 5.52
N VAL A 784 19.17 -14.49 4.94
CA VAL A 784 20.47 -14.98 5.43
C VAL A 784 21.43 -13.83 5.19
N SER A 785 21.76 -13.06 6.23
CA SER A 785 22.94 -12.24 6.17
C SER A 785 24.09 -13.18 5.80
N ASP A 786 24.72 -12.95 4.65
CA ASP A 786 25.82 -13.74 4.08
C ASP A 786 27.05 -13.86 5.01
N SER A 787 26.93 -13.33 6.23
CA SER A 787 27.75 -13.57 7.42
C SER A 787 28.24 -15.01 7.53
N TYR A 788 27.39 -16.02 7.27
CA TYR A 788 27.73 -17.45 7.48
C TYR A 788 28.19 -18.24 6.23
N SER A 789 28.09 -17.70 5.01
CA SER A 789 28.35 -18.48 3.79
C SER A 789 29.64 -18.11 3.05
N PHE A 790 30.13 -16.88 3.17
CA PHE A 790 31.23 -16.37 2.31
C PHE A 790 32.61 -16.33 2.98
N GLY A 791 32.89 -17.25 3.91
CA GLY A 791 34.12 -17.21 4.72
C GLY A 791 34.97 -18.47 4.74
N LYS A 792 34.51 -19.62 4.23
CA LYS A 792 35.26 -20.88 4.38
C LYS A 792 35.63 -21.64 3.12
N ARG A 793 35.26 -21.16 1.94
CA ARG A 793 35.87 -21.60 0.68
C ARG A 793 35.98 -20.41 -0.26
N VAL A 794 37.18 -19.83 -0.33
CA VAL A 794 37.65 -19.24 -1.60
C VAL A 794 37.48 -20.36 -2.61
N THR A 795 36.49 -20.25 -3.48
CA THR A 795 36.39 -21.17 -4.62
C THR A 795 37.69 -21.03 -5.39
N ALA A 796 38.22 -22.13 -5.94
CA ALA A 796 39.49 -22.14 -6.67
C ALA A 796 39.54 -21.23 -7.92
N VAL A 797 38.48 -20.45 -8.15
CA VAL A 797 38.23 -19.57 -9.29
C VAL A 797 38.53 -18.10 -8.96
N GLN A 798 38.53 -17.69 -7.69
CA GLN A 798 38.56 -16.26 -7.33
C GLN A 798 39.95 -15.81 -6.85
N GLU A 799 40.51 -14.82 -7.54
CA GLU A 799 41.76 -14.15 -7.17
C GLU A 799 41.51 -13.20 -5.97
N LEU A 800 42.50 -13.00 -5.11
CA LEU A 800 42.37 -12.21 -3.87
C LEU A 800 42.43 -10.68 -4.08
N TYR A 801 42.58 -10.21 -5.31
CA TYR A 801 42.67 -8.80 -5.70
C TYR A 801 41.49 -8.39 -6.57
N GLY A 802 41.23 -7.07 -6.67
CA GLY A 802 40.05 -6.56 -7.38
C GLY A 802 38.75 -6.75 -6.60
N ILE A 803 38.82 -6.85 -5.26
CA ILE A 803 37.66 -6.93 -4.38
C ILE A 803 37.79 -5.86 -3.29
N ALA A 804 36.81 -4.97 -3.17
CA ALA A 804 36.82 -3.89 -2.18
C ALA A 804 35.46 -3.75 -1.49
N ASN A 805 35.47 -3.55 -0.17
CA ASN A 805 34.23 -3.31 0.58
C ASN A 805 33.91 -1.80 0.62
N GLY A 806 32.74 -1.43 0.09
CA GLY A 806 32.20 -0.08 0.14
C GLY A 806 31.01 0.02 1.09
N LEU A 807 30.80 1.19 1.68
CA LEU A 807 29.59 1.48 2.47
C LEU A 807 28.61 2.32 1.67
N SER A 808 27.37 1.84 1.55
CA SER A 808 26.27 2.55 0.92
C SER A 808 25.23 3.01 1.92
N TYR A 809 24.46 4.01 1.50
CA TYR A 809 23.28 4.51 2.20
C TYR A 809 22.08 4.28 1.29
N ASN A 810 21.11 3.51 1.76
CA ASN A 810 19.92 3.15 1.00
C ASN A 810 18.85 4.23 1.13
N SER A 811 17.93 4.29 0.17
CA SER A 811 16.75 5.18 0.18
C SER A 811 15.96 5.11 1.48
N ASP A 812 15.92 3.93 2.09
CA ASP A 812 15.11 3.66 3.27
C ASP A 812 15.76 4.23 4.55
N GLY A 813 16.99 4.75 4.46
CA GLY A 813 17.76 5.24 5.60
C GLY A 813 18.53 4.15 6.34
N SER A 814 18.68 2.96 5.74
CA SER A 814 19.59 1.92 6.22
C SER A 814 20.96 2.03 5.53
N GLY A 815 22.03 1.68 6.24
CA GLY A 815 23.33 1.47 5.62
C GLY A 815 23.48 0.01 5.20
N SER A 816 24.25 -0.24 4.14
CA SER A 816 24.66 -1.59 3.74
C SER A 816 26.15 -1.64 3.40
N LEU A 817 26.75 -2.83 3.58
CA LEU A 817 28.09 -3.14 3.10
C LEU A 817 27.95 -3.74 1.69
N LEU A 818 28.56 -3.12 0.70
CA LEU A 818 28.59 -3.59 -0.68
C LEU A 818 29.98 -4.07 -1.04
N ASN A 819 30.07 -5.22 -1.70
CA ASN A 819 31.31 -5.72 -2.25
C ASN A 819 31.44 -5.27 -3.70
N PHE A 820 32.51 -4.57 -4.02
CA PHE A 820 32.85 -4.18 -5.39
C PHE A 820 33.83 -5.19 -5.94
N GLU A 821 33.46 -5.85 -7.03
CA GLU A 821 34.26 -6.89 -7.66
C GLU A 821 34.65 -6.43 -9.06
N MET A 822 35.95 -6.37 -9.34
CA MET A 822 36.48 -6.06 -10.67
C MET A 822 37.29 -7.24 -11.20
N VAL A 823 36.94 -7.69 -12.40
CA VAL A 823 37.65 -8.75 -13.12
C VAL A 823 38.28 -8.17 -14.38
N GLY A 824 39.53 -8.55 -14.63
CA GLY A 824 40.25 -8.18 -15.84
C GLY A 824 40.28 -9.31 -16.86
N LEU A 825 39.81 -9.05 -18.08
CA LEU A 825 39.93 -9.95 -19.23
C LEU A 825 40.98 -9.41 -20.21
N PRO A 826 41.77 -10.26 -20.88
CA PRO A 826 42.72 -9.80 -21.88
C PRO A 826 41.97 -9.23 -23.11
N GLY A 827 42.20 -7.96 -23.43
CA GLY A 827 41.51 -7.26 -24.53
C GLY A 827 41.96 -5.80 -24.68
N ASP A 828 41.23 -5.00 -25.44
CA ASP A 828 41.49 -3.55 -25.53
C ASP A 828 40.87 -2.83 -24.33
N LYS A 829 41.40 -1.67 -23.94
CA LYS A 829 40.89 -0.94 -22.77
C LYS A 829 39.40 -0.63 -22.90
N SER A 830 38.59 -1.24 -22.03
CA SER A 830 37.17 -0.93 -21.86
C SER A 830 36.73 -1.14 -20.42
N LEU A 831 35.72 -0.39 -19.97
CA LEU A 831 35.11 -0.53 -18.64
C LEU A 831 33.63 -0.85 -18.81
N SER A 832 33.22 -2.03 -18.36
CA SER A 832 31.82 -2.43 -18.29
C SER A 832 31.36 -2.52 -16.84
N CYS A 833 30.15 -2.05 -16.56
CA CYS A 833 29.61 -1.96 -15.20
C CYS A 833 28.28 -2.71 -15.11
N THR A 834 28.09 -3.51 -14.05
CA THR A 834 26.88 -4.31 -13.81
C THR A 834 26.45 -4.24 -12.35
N GLY A 835 25.16 -4.49 -12.09
CA GLY A 835 24.60 -4.47 -10.72
C GLY A 835 23.54 -3.41 -10.45
N ASN A 836 22.84 -2.92 -11.49
CA ASN A 836 21.81 -1.88 -11.42
C ASN A 836 22.33 -0.56 -10.80
N LEU A 837 23.42 -0.05 -11.39
CA LEU A 837 24.08 1.18 -10.98
C LEU A 837 23.38 2.38 -11.63
N GLY A 838 23.11 3.42 -10.84
CA GLY A 838 22.60 4.69 -11.35
C GLY A 838 23.65 5.50 -12.13
N ASP A 839 23.19 6.55 -12.82
CA ASP A 839 24.03 7.39 -13.68
C ASP A 839 25.22 8.01 -12.92
N VAL A 840 25.02 8.40 -11.66
CA VAL A 840 26.06 9.01 -10.81
C VAL A 840 27.19 8.03 -10.48
N LEU A 841 26.87 6.75 -10.30
CA LEU A 841 27.87 5.71 -10.05
C LEU A 841 28.63 5.33 -11.33
N LEU A 842 27.98 5.38 -12.49
CA LEU A 842 28.66 5.21 -13.78
C LEU A 842 29.68 6.34 -14.00
N GLU A 843 29.29 7.59 -13.76
CA GLU A 843 30.21 8.74 -13.81
C GLU A 843 31.37 8.58 -12.80
N SER A 844 31.08 8.11 -11.59
CA SER A 844 32.12 7.82 -10.58
C SER A 844 33.13 6.76 -11.03
N ALA A 845 32.67 5.76 -11.78
CA ALA A 845 33.53 4.70 -12.32
C ALA A 845 34.43 5.24 -13.45
N GLU A 846 33.93 6.13 -14.30
CA GLU A 846 34.71 6.82 -15.34
C GLU A 846 35.78 7.76 -14.73
N ILE A 847 35.43 8.47 -13.65
CA ILE A 847 36.39 9.29 -12.89
C ILE A 847 37.51 8.42 -12.32
N ALA A 848 37.16 7.26 -11.75
CA ALA A 848 38.13 6.31 -11.21
C ALA A 848 39.09 5.79 -12.30
N ASP A 849 38.58 5.38 -13.46
CA ASP A 849 39.41 4.93 -14.59
C ASP A 849 40.36 6.02 -15.09
N THR A 850 39.86 7.25 -15.22
CA THR A 850 40.65 8.41 -15.65
C THR A 850 41.77 8.73 -14.65
N LEU A 851 41.44 8.73 -13.36
CA LEU A 851 42.39 9.03 -12.29
C LEU A 851 43.49 7.97 -12.18
N VAL A 852 43.14 6.68 -12.22
CA VAL A 852 44.11 5.58 -12.22
C VAL A 852 45.01 5.66 -13.45
N GLY A 853 44.42 5.90 -14.63
CA GLY A 853 45.18 6.09 -15.87
C GLY A 853 46.15 7.27 -15.79
N PHE A 854 45.76 8.38 -15.16
CA PHE A 854 46.65 9.52 -14.94
C PHE A 854 47.83 9.17 -14.03
N LEU A 855 47.58 8.50 -12.89
CA LEU A 855 48.63 8.10 -11.94
C LEU A 855 49.66 7.16 -12.56
N LEU A 856 49.20 6.20 -13.36
CA LEU A 856 50.05 5.23 -14.05
C LEU A 856 50.89 5.88 -15.16
N ASN A 857 50.28 6.72 -16.00
CA ASN A 857 51.01 7.45 -17.05
C ASN A 857 52.08 8.39 -16.49
N LYS A 858 51.83 8.98 -15.32
CA LYS A 858 52.79 9.86 -14.63
C LYS A 858 53.81 9.12 -13.77
N ARG A 859 53.76 7.78 -13.71
CA ARG A 859 54.67 6.93 -12.91
C ARG A 859 54.76 7.38 -11.45
N MET A 860 53.61 7.72 -10.89
CA MET A 860 53.53 8.28 -9.54
C MET A 860 53.45 7.22 -8.44
N LEU A 861 53.36 5.92 -8.76
CA LEU A 861 53.22 4.85 -7.78
C LEU A 861 54.54 4.15 -7.51
N THR A 862 54.83 3.87 -6.24
CA THR A 862 56.01 3.12 -5.80
C THR A 862 55.64 2.08 -4.77
N SER A 863 56.40 0.97 -4.72
CA SER A 863 56.26 -0.07 -3.71
C SER A 863 57.48 -0.12 -2.80
N ALA A 864 57.28 -0.48 -1.52
CA ALA A 864 58.35 -0.63 -0.55
C ALA A 864 59.33 -1.78 -0.88
N GLU A 865 58.90 -2.75 -1.69
CA GLU A 865 59.68 -3.94 -2.11
C GLU A 865 60.49 -3.71 -3.42
N GLY A 866 60.42 -2.52 -4.01
CA GLY A 866 61.03 -2.17 -5.29
C GLY A 866 60.07 -1.39 -6.20
N ASP A 867 60.60 -0.63 -7.17
CA ASP A 867 59.75 0.05 -8.16
C ASP A 867 58.96 -0.99 -8.97
N PHE A 868 57.69 -0.69 -9.26
CA PHE A 868 56.89 -1.53 -10.15
C PHE A 868 57.55 -1.56 -11.53
N ASP A 869 57.35 -2.64 -12.29
CA ASP A 869 57.59 -2.59 -13.73
C ASP A 869 56.51 -1.70 -14.36
N ASP A 870 56.79 -0.40 -14.38
CA ASP A 870 55.87 0.63 -14.87
C ASP A 870 55.36 0.32 -16.29
N GLU A 871 56.19 -0.29 -17.14
CA GLU A 871 55.77 -0.67 -18.49
C GLU A 871 54.83 -1.88 -18.48
N ALA A 872 55.08 -2.88 -17.63
CA ALA A 872 54.18 -4.02 -17.49
C ALA A 872 52.83 -3.61 -16.89
N VAL A 873 52.83 -2.72 -15.89
CA VAL A 873 51.61 -2.21 -15.24
C VAL A 873 50.81 -1.33 -16.22
N LEU A 874 51.48 -0.44 -16.96
CA LEU A 874 50.85 0.39 -17.97
C LEU A 874 50.29 -0.46 -19.14
N ARG A 875 51.03 -1.48 -19.56
CA ARG A 875 50.56 -2.44 -20.58
C ARG A 875 49.34 -3.19 -20.08
N ARG A 876 49.32 -3.62 -18.82
CA ARG A 876 48.15 -4.27 -18.21
C ARG A 876 46.95 -3.34 -18.20
N PHE A 877 47.11 -2.10 -17.75
CA PHE A 877 46.02 -1.11 -17.76
C PHE A 877 45.46 -0.85 -19.18
N ASN A 878 46.31 -0.79 -20.20
CA ASN A 878 45.89 -0.52 -21.58
C ASN A 878 45.36 -1.76 -22.32
N LYS A 879 45.72 -2.99 -21.89
CA LYS A 879 45.34 -4.26 -22.54
C LYS A 879 44.43 -5.15 -21.68
N THR A 880 43.65 -4.55 -20.80
CA THR A 880 42.68 -5.26 -19.97
C THR A 880 41.31 -4.64 -20.17
N GLU A 881 40.33 -5.47 -20.51
CA GLU A 881 38.91 -5.16 -20.41
C GLU A 881 38.50 -5.36 -18.95
N VAL A 882 38.02 -4.30 -18.30
CA VAL A 882 37.63 -4.33 -16.90
C VAL A 882 36.12 -4.47 -16.79
N HIS A 883 35.67 -5.48 -16.05
CA HIS A 883 34.26 -5.66 -15.70
C HIS A 883 34.07 -5.40 -14.21
N LEU A 884 33.35 -4.33 -13.87
CA LEU A 884 32.90 -4.02 -12.53
C LEU A 884 31.52 -4.65 -12.25
N HIS A 885 31.45 -5.44 -11.19
CA HIS A 885 30.20 -5.98 -10.65
C HIS A 885 29.98 -5.49 -9.22
N VAL A 886 28.76 -5.03 -8.95
CA VAL A 886 28.28 -4.73 -7.60
C VAL A 886 27.06 -5.60 -7.32
N PRO A 887 27.20 -6.71 -6.55
CA PRO A 887 26.13 -7.66 -6.26
C PRO A 887 24.89 -7.02 -5.64
N GLU A 888 23.72 -7.67 -5.73
CA GLU A 888 22.39 -7.15 -5.33
C GLU A 888 21.74 -6.19 -6.37
N GLY A 889 21.59 -6.63 -7.62
CA GLY A 889 21.00 -5.80 -8.70
C GLY A 889 19.52 -5.44 -8.55
N ALA A 890 18.82 -5.94 -7.52
CA ALA A 890 17.42 -5.62 -7.25
C ALA A 890 17.24 -4.26 -6.53
N ILE A 891 18.29 -3.74 -5.88
CA ILE A 891 18.27 -2.47 -5.16
C ILE A 891 18.94 -1.42 -6.03
N SER A 892 18.26 -0.29 -6.27
CA SER A 892 18.86 0.84 -6.98
C SER A 892 19.99 1.42 -6.13
N LYS A 893 21.21 1.41 -6.67
CA LYS A 893 22.39 1.98 -6.01
C LYS A 893 22.73 3.27 -6.73
N ASP A 894 22.54 4.38 -6.04
CA ASP A 894 22.78 5.70 -6.61
C ASP A 894 23.47 6.60 -5.58
N GLY A 895 24.40 7.43 -6.05
CA GLY A 895 25.16 8.38 -5.25
C GLY A 895 26.69 8.22 -5.34
N PRO A 896 27.46 9.33 -5.29
CA PRO A 896 28.89 9.35 -5.65
C PRO A 896 29.81 8.76 -4.56
N SER A 897 29.26 8.30 -3.44
CA SER A 897 30.02 7.92 -2.24
C SER A 897 30.84 6.63 -2.34
N ALA A 898 30.84 5.96 -3.50
CA ALA A 898 31.63 4.78 -3.80
C ALA A 898 32.88 5.06 -4.66
N GLY A 899 33.14 6.33 -5.02
CA GLY A 899 34.25 6.70 -5.90
C GLY A 899 35.62 6.22 -5.41
N ILE A 900 35.91 6.36 -4.11
CA ILE A 900 37.15 5.83 -3.52
C ILE A 900 37.22 4.31 -3.66
N THR A 901 36.11 3.61 -3.37
CA THR A 901 36.03 2.15 -3.41
C THR A 901 36.32 1.62 -4.81
N MET A 902 35.70 2.22 -5.85
CA MET A 902 35.93 1.86 -7.24
C MET A 902 37.38 2.11 -7.66
N THR A 903 37.94 3.26 -7.26
CA THR A 903 39.33 3.63 -7.58
C THR A 903 40.33 2.65 -6.99
N ILE A 904 40.18 2.29 -5.71
CA ILE A 904 41.07 1.34 -5.04
C ILE A 904 40.85 -0.09 -5.54
N CYS A 905 39.62 -0.46 -5.89
CA CYS A 905 39.32 -1.76 -6.50
C CYS A 905 40.03 -1.92 -7.86
N LEU A 906 39.95 -0.90 -8.73
CA LEU A 906 40.65 -0.88 -10.01
C LEU A 906 42.17 -0.92 -9.81
N LEU A 907 42.68 -0.14 -8.87
CA LEU A 907 44.11 -0.11 -8.57
C LEU A 907 44.60 -1.47 -8.04
N SER A 908 43.81 -2.15 -7.21
CA SER A 908 44.08 -3.50 -6.70
C SER A 908 44.16 -4.52 -7.84
N LEU A 909 43.22 -4.48 -8.80
CA LEU A 909 43.22 -5.34 -9.99
C LEU A 909 44.50 -5.14 -10.83
N ILE A 910 44.84 -3.89 -11.13
CA ILE A 910 45.98 -3.56 -12.00
C ILE A 910 47.32 -3.89 -11.32
N LEU A 911 47.47 -3.56 -10.03
CA LEU A 911 48.68 -3.85 -9.26
C LEU A 911 48.77 -5.31 -8.79
N GLN A 912 47.71 -6.11 -8.95
CA GLN A 912 47.58 -7.48 -8.41
C GLN A 912 47.88 -7.56 -6.89
N LYS A 913 47.51 -6.52 -6.14
CA LYS A 913 47.65 -6.46 -4.69
C LYS A 913 46.30 -6.55 -4.01
N ALA A 914 46.12 -7.52 -3.12
CA ALA A 914 44.88 -7.75 -2.40
C ALA A 914 44.54 -6.58 -1.44
N ILE A 915 43.25 -6.36 -1.23
CA ILE A 915 42.73 -5.41 -0.24
C ILE A 915 42.30 -6.22 0.99
N PRO A 916 42.69 -5.83 2.22
CA PRO A 916 42.26 -6.53 3.43
C PRO A 916 40.73 -6.51 3.58
N SER A 917 40.12 -7.69 3.75
CA SER A 917 38.66 -7.85 3.87
C SER A 917 38.06 -7.25 5.14
N SER A 918 38.88 -6.86 6.12
CA SER A 918 38.45 -6.19 7.35
C SER A 918 38.32 -4.67 7.21
N ILE A 919 38.64 -4.12 6.04
CA ILE A 919 38.57 -2.68 5.74
C ILE A 919 37.31 -2.41 4.92
N ALA A 920 36.59 -1.33 5.28
CA ALA A 920 35.56 -0.74 4.45
C ALA A 920 35.86 0.74 4.19
N MET A 921 35.37 1.29 3.08
CA MET A 921 35.62 2.69 2.72
C MET A 921 34.40 3.36 2.10
N THR A 922 34.32 4.67 2.22
CA THR A 922 33.29 5.50 1.59
C THR A 922 33.81 6.92 1.39
N GLY A 923 33.42 7.53 0.29
CA GLY A 923 33.83 8.88 -0.08
C GLY A 923 33.68 9.12 -1.58
N GLU A 924 33.35 10.35 -1.92
CA GLU A 924 33.35 10.82 -3.30
C GLU A 924 34.76 11.23 -3.69
N ILE A 925 35.16 10.95 -4.94
CA ILE A 925 36.49 11.23 -5.46
C ILE A 925 36.42 12.17 -6.65
N THR A 926 37.34 13.12 -6.72
CA THR A 926 37.49 14.02 -7.88
C THR A 926 38.60 13.55 -8.82
N LEU A 927 38.63 14.07 -10.05
CA LEU A 927 39.73 13.86 -11.00
C LEU A 927 41.10 14.33 -10.49
N THR A 928 41.14 15.20 -9.47
CA THR A 928 42.37 15.65 -8.80
C THR A 928 42.79 14.73 -7.65
N GLY A 929 42.02 13.67 -7.38
CA GLY A 929 42.28 12.74 -6.27
C GLY A 929 41.91 13.30 -4.89
N LYS A 930 41.10 14.36 -4.80
CA LYS A 930 40.56 14.85 -3.52
C LYS A 930 39.33 14.04 -3.11
N ILE A 931 39.16 13.90 -1.80
CA ILE A 931 38.04 13.18 -1.22
C ILE A 931 37.02 14.16 -0.65
N LEU A 932 35.80 14.08 -1.16
CA LEU A 932 34.70 14.97 -0.79
C LEU A 932 33.81 14.36 0.31
N PRO A 933 33.14 15.20 1.13
CA PRO A 933 32.29 14.73 2.21
C PRO A 933 31.05 14.00 1.70
N ILE A 934 30.58 13.04 2.50
CA ILE A 934 29.42 12.19 2.19
C ILE A 934 28.28 12.40 3.19
N GLY A 935 27.08 11.97 2.83
CA GLY A 935 25.95 11.85 3.75
C GLY A 935 25.84 10.45 4.40
N GLY A 936 25.01 10.36 5.46
CA GLY A 936 24.58 9.08 6.05
C GLY A 936 25.69 8.30 6.77
N LEU A 937 26.67 8.99 7.36
CA LEU A 937 27.85 8.34 7.95
C LEU A 937 27.49 7.40 9.11
N LYS A 938 26.52 7.78 9.94
CA LYS A 938 26.10 6.99 11.11
C LYS A 938 25.57 5.62 10.70
N GLU A 939 24.69 5.60 9.70
CA GLU A 939 24.07 4.40 9.17
C GLU A 939 25.10 3.51 8.47
N LYS A 940 26.03 4.12 7.71
CA LYS A 940 27.16 3.43 7.08
C LYS A 940 28.07 2.75 8.12
N LEU A 941 28.39 3.42 9.22
CA LEU A 941 29.22 2.84 10.30
C LEU A 941 28.50 1.71 11.05
N LEU A 942 27.18 1.83 11.24
CA LEU A 942 26.39 0.75 11.82
C LEU A 942 26.37 -0.48 10.90
N ALA A 943 26.23 -0.29 9.58
CA ALA A 943 26.30 -1.38 8.62
C ALA A 943 27.63 -2.13 8.68
N ALA A 944 28.74 -1.37 8.77
CA ALA A 944 30.07 -1.96 8.98
C ALA A 944 30.14 -2.81 10.26
N HIS A 945 29.63 -2.29 11.38
CA HIS A 945 29.66 -2.97 12.69
C HIS A 945 28.90 -4.30 12.69
N LEU A 946 27.71 -4.31 12.09
CA LEU A 946 26.82 -5.49 12.10
C LEU A 946 27.38 -6.69 11.34
N THR A 947 28.26 -6.45 10.38
CA THR A 947 28.91 -7.53 9.63
C THR A 947 29.88 -8.33 10.51
N GLY A 948 30.34 -7.78 11.63
CA GLY A 948 31.31 -8.38 12.55
C GLY A 948 32.71 -8.62 11.97
N LYS A 949 32.92 -8.38 10.67
CA LYS A 949 34.17 -8.62 9.94
C LYS A 949 34.99 -7.34 9.77
N ILE A 950 34.34 -6.18 9.73
CA ILE A 950 34.98 -4.88 9.49
C ILE A 950 35.48 -4.29 10.81
N ASN A 951 36.78 -4.00 10.88
CA ASN A 951 37.41 -3.38 12.06
C ASN A 951 38.00 -2.00 11.78
N LYS A 952 38.16 -1.63 10.50
CA LYS A 952 38.69 -0.34 10.04
C LYS A 952 37.77 0.25 8.99
N VAL A 953 37.42 1.53 9.13
CA VAL A 953 36.62 2.26 8.14
C VAL A 953 37.31 3.55 7.73
N LEU A 954 37.53 3.73 6.43
CA LEU A 954 38.08 4.96 5.84
C LEU A 954 36.95 5.92 5.52
N ILE A 955 37.06 7.16 6.02
CA ILE A 955 36.03 8.19 5.90
C ILE A 955 36.63 9.55 5.52
N PRO A 956 35.91 10.42 4.78
CA PRO A 956 36.42 11.73 4.42
C PRO A 956 36.73 12.57 5.66
N ARG A 957 37.84 13.30 5.63
CA ARG A 957 38.29 14.18 6.74
C ARG A 957 37.22 15.19 7.14
N ALA A 958 36.49 15.74 6.17
CA ALA A 958 35.42 16.71 6.39
C ALA A 958 34.21 16.14 7.18
N ASN A 959 34.01 14.82 7.18
CA ASN A 959 32.91 14.16 7.90
C ASN A 959 33.17 13.94 9.39
N ARG A 960 34.32 14.38 9.92
CA ARG A 960 34.58 14.33 11.37
C ARG A 960 33.53 15.09 12.19
N LYS A 961 32.95 16.15 11.63
CA LYS A 961 31.89 16.94 12.27
C LYS A 961 30.69 16.07 12.66
N ASP A 962 30.31 15.13 11.79
CA ASP A 962 29.14 14.27 11.98
C ASP A 962 29.37 13.31 13.17
N ILE A 963 30.62 12.86 13.39
CA ILE A 963 31.01 12.03 14.53
C ILE A 963 30.97 12.81 15.85
N ILE A 964 31.39 14.08 15.82
CA ILE A 964 31.35 14.95 17.01
C ILE A 964 29.89 15.24 17.41
N GLU A 965 29.03 15.50 16.43
CA GLU A 965 27.60 15.68 16.64
C GLU A 965 26.95 14.42 17.23
N ASP A 966 27.23 13.23 16.66
CA ASP A 966 26.68 11.98 17.20
C ASP A 966 27.21 11.69 18.62
N TYR A 967 28.49 11.96 18.89
CA TYR A 967 29.06 11.81 20.23
C TYR A 967 28.39 12.72 21.26
N THR A 968 28.27 14.01 20.97
CA THR A 968 27.67 15.00 21.88
C THR A 968 26.18 14.73 22.09
N SER A 969 25.47 14.25 21.08
CA SER A 969 24.06 13.83 21.19
C SER A 969 23.84 12.63 22.13
N SER A 970 24.88 11.81 22.34
CA SER A 970 24.80 10.64 23.23
C SER A 970 24.91 10.98 24.73
N MET A 971 25.24 12.24 25.07
CA MET A 971 25.42 12.68 26.46
C MET A 971 24.10 13.10 27.10
N SER A 972 23.91 12.76 28.38
CA SER A 972 22.67 13.03 29.13
C SER A 972 22.54 14.49 29.60
N ASP A 973 23.64 15.19 29.86
CA ASP A 973 23.66 16.61 30.28
C ASP A 973 23.88 17.54 29.09
N ARG A 974 22.83 18.30 28.73
CA ARG A 974 22.81 19.20 27.57
C ARG A 974 23.70 20.43 27.70
N THR A 975 23.91 20.94 28.91
CA THR A 975 24.75 22.13 29.09
C THR A 975 26.21 21.77 28.83
N GLN A 976 26.65 20.66 29.40
CA GLN A 976 27.98 20.11 29.15
C GLN A 976 28.14 19.68 27.69
N ALA A 977 27.12 19.05 27.08
CA ALA A 977 27.18 18.62 25.68
C ALA A 977 27.34 19.80 24.70
N ARG A 978 26.65 20.93 24.93
CA ARG A 978 26.78 22.14 24.09
C ARG A 978 28.14 22.79 24.23
N ASP A 979 28.65 22.91 25.45
CA ASP A 979 29.97 23.47 25.70
C ASP A 979 31.07 22.60 25.07
N LEU A 980 30.96 21.28 25.21
CA LEU A 980 31.86 20.31 24.59
C LEU A 980 31.80 20.35 23.05
N LEU A 981 30.59 20.43 22.48
CA LEU A 981 30.38 20.56 21.03
C LEU A 981 31.10 21.79 20.48
N SER A 982 30.90 22.95 21.11
CA SER A 982 31.54 24.19 20.67
C SER A 982 33.07 24.11 20.73
N THR A 983 33.59 23.45 21.78
CA THR A 983 35.03 23.22 21.97
C THR A 983 35.60 22.28 20.90
N LEU A 984 34.97 21.14 20.66
CA LEU A 984 35.41 20.13 19.69
C LEU A 984 35.30 20.62 18.24
N MET A 985 34.31 21.46 17.93
CA MET A 985 34.17 22.09 16.61
C MET A 985 35.25 23.15 16.37
N ALA A 986 35.52 24.01 17.35
CA ALA A 986 36.64 24.96 17.26
C ALA A 986 37.99 24.25 17.10
N GLU A 987 38.13 23.08 17.73
CA GLU A 987 39.30 22.22 17.61
C GLU A 987 39.43 21.56 16.23
N GLN A 988 38.31 21.11 15.66
CA GLN A 988 38.26 20.60 14.28
C GLN A 988 38.67 21.67 13.27
N ASP A 989 38.17 22.89 13.40
CA ASP A 989 38.52 24.00 12.50
C ASP A 989 40.01 24.36 12.59
N ARG A 990 40.62 24.20 13.78
CA ARG A 990 42.08 24.34 13.94
C ARG A 990 42.84 23.20 13.28
N LEU A 991 42.37 21.96 13.43
CA LEU A 991 42.97 20.77 12.83
C LEU A 991 42.86 20.75 11.31
N LEU A 992 41.79 21.28 10.71
CA LEU A 992 41.68 21.44 9.26
C LEU A 992 42.67 22.47 8.72
N LYS A 993 43.12 23.42 9.55
CA LYS A 993 44.09 24.47 9.18
C LYS A 993 45.55 24.10 9.43
N THR A 994 45.83 23.07 10.24
CA THR A 994 47.19 22.65 10.60
C THR A 994 47.55 21.33 9.92
N ASP A 995 48.61 21.36 9.12
CA ASP A 995 49.08 20.25 8.27
C ASP A 995 49.86 19.16 9.03
N SER A 996 49.80 19.12 10.37
CA SER A 996 50.79 18.40 11.20
C SER A 996 50.24 17.20 11.97
N ASN A 997 50.92 16.06 11.76
CA ASN A 997 50.94 14.78 12.52
C ASN A 997 49.62 14.02 12.71
N LYS A 998 49.52 12.92 11.95
CA LYS A 998 48.48 11.87 11.97
C LYS A 998 48.28 11.18 13.34
N GLU A 999 49.26 11.26 14.24
CA GLU A 999 49.21 10.58 15.56
C GLU A 999 48.43 11.34 16.65
N SER A 1000 48.14 12.63 16.47
CA SER A 1000 47.49 13.45 17.50
C SER A 1000 45.94 13.40 17.51
N TRP A 1001 45.35 12.57 16.65
CA TRP A 1001 43.91 12.63 16.32
C TRP A 1001 43.03 11.67 17.14
N PHE A 1002 43.60 10.78 17.95
CA PHE A 1002 42.82 9.91 18.84
C PHE A 1002 42.25 10.71 20.02
N ARG A 1003 41.03 11.25 19.88
CA ARG A 1003 40.31 11.99 20.93
C ARG A 1003 39.06 11.25 21.41
N GLN A 1004 38.30 11.89 22.30
CA GLN A 1004 37.12 11.32 22.97
C GLN A 1004 36.04 10.81 21.99
N PRO A 1005 35.69 11.51 20.88
CA PRO A 1005 34.69 11.03 19.93
C PRO A 1005 35.12 9.73 19.21
N GLU A 1006 36.37 9.64 18.76
CA GLU A 1006 36.88 8.47 18.04
C GLU A 1006 37.00 7.25 18.98
N GLN A 1007 37.42 7.47 20.22
CA GLN A 1007 37.41 6.43 21.26
C GLN A 1007 36.00 5.97 21.63
N TRP A 1008 35.01 6.87 21.55
CA TRP A 1008 33.61 6.51 21.76
C TRP A 1008 33.12 5.61 20.64
N VAL A 1009 33.39 5.94 19.37
CA VAL A 1009 33.05 5.07 18.24
C VAL A 1009 33.73 3.71 18.38
N LYS A 1010 35.01 3.67 18.72
CA LYS A 1010 35.75 2.41 18.91
C LYS A 1010 35.19 1.56 20.05
N ARG A 1011 34.75 2.16 21.15
CA ARG A 1011 34.11 1.43 22.27
C ARG A 1011 32.70 0.96 21.92
N LYS A 1012 31.94 1.77 21.19
CA LYS A 1012 30.53 1.50 20.86
C LYS A 1012 30.37 0.50 19.71
N LEU A 1013 31.21 0.60 18.68
CA LEU A 1013 31.10 -0.15 17.43
C LEU A 1013 32.31 -1.06 17.15
N GLY A 1014 33.34 -1.09 17.98
CA GLY A 1014 34.55 -1.89 17.71
C GLY A 1014 35.36 -1.45 16.46
N ILE A 1015 34.95 -0.37 15.80
CA ILE A 1015 35.55 0.14 14.55
C ILE A 1015 36.59 1.20 14.84
N THR A 1016 37.73 1.11 14.17
CA THR A 1016 38.74 2.17 14.11
C THR A 1016 38.51 3.05 12.89
N LEU A 1017 38.25 4.34 13.11
CA LEU A 1017 38.06 5.32 12.04
C LEU A 1017 39.41 5.82 11.51
N ILE A 1018 39.55 5.89 10.19
CA ILE A 1018 40.71 6.48 9.52
C ILE A 1018 40.20 7.63 8.65
N TYR A 1019 40.64 8.85 8.96
CA TYR A 1019 40.29 10.04 8.19
C TYR A 1019 41.22 10.19 6.99
N VAL A 1020 40.64 10.36 5.81
CA VAL A 1020 41.36 10.52 4.53
C VAL A 1020 40.97 11.82 3.85
N GLU A 1021 41.95 12.54 3.28
CA GLU A 1021 41.73 13.80 2.56
C GLU A 1021 41.96 13.68 1.06
N ASP A 1022 42.96 12.88 0.67
CA ASP A 1022 43.31 12.60 -0.71
C ASP A 1022 43.48 11.09 -0.96
N LEU A 1023 43.59 10.72 -2.23
CA LEU A 1023 43.79 9.33 -2.65
C LEU A 1023 45.11 8.75 -2.09
N ALA A 1024 46.14 9.57 -1.84
CA ALA A 1024 47.40 9.11 -1.27
C ALA A 1024 47.22 8.57 0.16
N ASP A 1025 46.41 9.26 0.97
CA ASP A 1025 46.05 8.80 2.31
C ASP A 1025 45.29 7.47 2.28
N VAL A 1026 44.39 7.28 1.30
CA VAL A 1026 43.64 6.03 1.12
C VAL A 1026 44.57 4.87 0.77
N ILE A 1027 45.42 5.04 -0.25
CA ILE A 1027 46.38 4.00 -0.68
C ILE A 1027 47.29 3.61 0.49
N THR A 1028 47.79 4.59 1.24
CA THR A 1028 48.64 4.37 2.40
C THR A 1028 47.89 3.60 3.50
N ALA A 1029 46.63 3.95 3.76
CA ALA A 1029 45.81 3.32 4.79
C ALA A 1029 45.37 1.89 4.44
N VAL A 1030 45.17 1.58 3.16
CA VAL A 1030 44.77 0.24 2.67
C VAL A 1030 45.93 -0.75 2.69
N TRP A 1031 47.10 -0.34 2.19
CA TRP A 1031 48.29 -1.20 2.10
C TRP A 1031 49.36 -0.91 3.15
N ASN A 1032 49.00 -0.25 4.26
CA ASN A 1032 49.90 0.10 5.38
C ASN A 1032 51.22 0.79 4.95
N GLY A 1033 51.19 1.57 3.87
CA GLY A 1033 52.37 2.27 3.33
C GLY A 1033 53.25 1.45 2.38
N ASP A 1034 52.87 0.21 2.05
CA ASP A 1034 53.59 -0.61 1.07
C ASP A 1034 53.50 -0.01 -0.34
N ILE A 1035 52.46 0.78 -0.63
CA ILE A 1035 52.30 1.54 -1.87
C ILE A 1035 52.22 3.03 -1.51
N VAL A 1036 53.03 3.85 -2.19
CA VAL A 1036 53.11 5.29 -1.95
C VAL A 1036 53.03 6.06 -3.27
N ILE A 1037 52.30 7.18 -3.26
CA ILE A 1037 52.32 8.15 -4.36
C ILE A 1037 53.55 9.06 -4.21
N ARG A 1038 54.47 9.04 -5.18
CA ARG A 1038 55.58 10.01 -5.31
C ARG A 1038 55.00 11.41 -5.49
N LYS A 1039 55.30 12.31 -4.55
CA LYS A 1039 55.05 13.75 -4.74
C LYS A 1039 56.06 14.27 -5.76
N LEU A 1040 55.59 14.91 -6.83
CA LEU A 1040 56.45 15.64 -7.76
C LEU A 1040 57.18 16.74 -6.98
N GLU A 1041 58.47 16.58 -6.72
CA GLU A 1041 59.31 17.68 -6.26
C GLU A 1041 59.46 18.67 -7.41
N HIS A 1042 58.66 19.73 -7.40
CA HIS A 1042 58.98 20.90 -8.21
C HIS A 1042 60.18 21.61 -7.58
N ASN A 1043 61.35 21.40 -8.18
CA ASN A 1043 62.51 22.29 -8.06
C ASN A 1043 62.12 23.71 -8.44
N TYR A 1044 61.69 24.53 -7.47
CA TYR A 1044 61.74 25.99 -7.59
C TYR A 1044 62.22 26.57 -6.26
N HIS A 1045 63.38 27.21 -6.31
CA HIS A 1045 63.80 28.18 -5.30
C HIS A 1045 62.73 29.28 -5.15
N SER A 1046 62.49 29.66 -3.89
CA SER A 1046 61.73 30.82 -3.41
C SER A 1046 60.21 30.68 -3.17
N SER A 1047 59.85 30.92 -1.91
CA SER A 1047 58.58 31.40 -1.35
C SER A 1047 57.25 30.74 -1.74
N LYS A 1048 56.69 30.02 -0.75
CA LYS A 1048 55.26 29.95 -0.38
C LYS A 1048 54.23 30.18 -1.50
N VAL A 1049 54.03 29.19 -2.38
CA VAL A 1049 52.69 28.82 -2.88
C VAL A 1049 52.78 27.34 -3.25
N ARG A 1050 52.04 26.46 -2.57
CA ARG A 1050 51.86 25.08 -3.04
C ARG A 1050 50.93 25.12 -4.25
N SER A 1051 51.48 24.81 -5.41
CA SER A 1051 50.75 24.58 -6.66
C SER A 1051 49.86 23.34 -6.50
N HIS A 1052 48.55 23.55 -6.66
CA HIS A 1052 47.59 22.47 -6.81
C HIS A 1052 47.83 21.76 -8.15
N ILE A 1053 47.96 20.42 -8.08
CA ILE A 1053 47.84 19.50 -9.21
C ILE A 1053 46.42 19.61 -9.78
#